data_AF-A0A352FP59-F1
#
_entry.id   AF-A0A352FP59-F1
#
_cell.length_a   1.000
_cell.length_b   1.000
_cell.length_c   1.000
_cell.angle_alpha   90.00
_cell.angle_beta   90.00
_cell.angle_gamma   90.00
#
_symmetry.space_group_name_H-M   'P 1'
#
loop_
_entity.id
_entity.type
_entity.pdbx_description
1 polymer ?
#
loop_
_entity_poly.entity_id
_entity_poly.type
_entity_poly.pdbx_seq_one_letter_code
_entity_poly.pdbx_strand_id
1 'polypeptide(L)'
;MRRNTDPVSFKALTDPRVPALRIHRDRSSSRANDYRRRGPALAGRMSMRSHFLFAAILLLAICVPAAPQRKENNANNRTERDLAAERLLRERRANAQSLLINLAADARNFNDPIARARTQARVADILWDTDRDRSRALFRAAWDAAEVADTEILRRANEAIKQQSNDDTIIAPAARDLWREVLRLASKHDRGLGEEFLAQLKERKGPDGTETSPREVAQIAARQRLDLARQLLDAGDTERAIQFADPVLAPITWRAIDFLTYLREKNATAADQRYAAMLSNAAADPQTDANTVSDLSSYLFTPHFFVEFTSEGTRMNAQAAPGRVPAVSNELRLAFFRAAASVLLRPLAPPGQEQNSAGHDGHYLVIKRLLPLFEQYAPPEMTAALRTQLDALTSLASKSTRDRDDDEWVRKDIGPEKPADDWEQQLLDRLDHAKTSAERDQLNLQLALVLAGRADLHARDYVDKIDDTDMRNSVRPFIDASMTLRAVSKKDVERLLEIVRTGELTHMQKSWAYSQGAKLLSKTDRERAQTLIESAATEARRIDTSDPDRPRAFFGVTNALFLIDHKSAWQQIDDAIRAANSADSFSGEDGELAFGVRVKGMHFGRNSPVPDFDVGGIFAAFAAEDYERAVELARGLRRDSPRASATIAIARSVLEQKKN
;
A
#
# COMPACT_ATOMS: atom_id res chain seq x y z
N MET A 1 -25.98 -18.76 -66.10
CA MET A 1 -25.48 -17.88 -67.18
C MET A 1 -24.24 -17.17 -66.66
N ARG A 2 -23.09 -17.36 -67.35
CA ARG A 2 -21.82 -16.59 -67.33
C ARG A 2 -21.00 -16.65 -66.01
N ARG A 3 -19.83 -17.34 -65.99
CA ARG A 3 -18.49 -17.00 -66.57
C ARG A 3 -17.86 -15.81 -65.84
N ASN A 4 -16.60 -15.77 -65.36
CA ASN A 4 -15.29 -16.38 -65.71
C ASN A 4 -14.47 -16.44 -64.39
N THR A 5 -13.68 -17.44 -64.01
CA THR A 5 -12.45 -18.05 -64.58
C THR A 5 -11.30 -17.08 -64.88
N ASP A 6 -10.31 -17.13 -63.97
CA ASP A 6 -8.91 -17.49 -64.26
C ASP A 6 -7.81 -16.41 -64.46
N PRO A 7 -6.54 -16.80 -64.19
CA PRO A 7 -5.54 -16.03 -63.45
C PRO A 7 -4.38 -15.55 -64.33
N VAL A 8 -3.41 -14.82 -63.76
CA VAL A 8 -2.13 -14.55 -64.44
C VAL A 8 -0.94 -14.85 -63.54
N SER A 9 -0.01 -15.55 -64.17
CA SER A 9 1.22 -16.21 -63.71
C SER A 9 2.45 -15.29 -63.75
N PHE A 10 3.44 -15.66 -62.92
CA PHE A 10 4.89 -15.47 -63.02
C PHE A 10 5.49 -14.81 -64.28
N LYS A 11 6.41 -13.86 -64.09
CA LYS A 11 7.79 -13.95 -64.63
C LYS A 11 8.79 -12.98 -64.00
N ALA A 12 10.02 -13.48 -63.91
CA ALA A 12 11.24 -12.91 -63.35
C ALA A 12 11.75 -11.63 -64.03
N LEU A 13 12.49 -10.84 -63.25
CA LEU A 13 13.58 -10.00 -63.75
C LEU A 13 14.74 -10.03 -62.75
N THR A 14 15.82 -10.67 -63.20
CA THR A 14 17.19 -10.63 -62.71
C THR A 14 17.85 -9.31 -63.13
N ASP A 15 18.56 -8.61 -62.22
CA ASP A 15 19.88 -8.04 -62.53
C ASP A 15 20.67 -7.73 -61.22
N PRO A 16 21.99 -8.01 -61.14
CA PRO A 16 22.79 -7.98 -59.92
C PRO A 16 23.79 -6.82 -59.88
N ARG A 17 23.91 -6.10 -58.75
CA ARG A 17 25.11 -5.30 -58.42
C ARG A 17 25.44 -5.33 -56.91
N VAL A 18 26.42 -6.19 -56.62
CA VAL A 18 27.46 -6.29 -55.55
C VAL A 18 27.90 -4.91 -54.97
N PRO A 19 28.48 -4.77 -53.73
CA PRO A 19 29.23 -5.76 -52.93
C PRO A 19 28.94 -5.94 -51.43
N ALA A 20 29.22 -7.17 -51.03
CA ALA A 20 29.81 -7.67 -49.79
C ALA A 20 30.43 -6.65 -48.81
N LEU A 21 29.89 -6.65 -47.58
CA LEU A 21 30.61 -6.25 -46.38
C LEU A 21 30.81 -7.46 -45.47
N ARG A 22 32.04 -7.98 -45.52
CA ARG A 22 32.66 -8.84 -44.50
C ARG A 22 32.51 -8.16 -43.14
N ILE A 23 31.88 -8.82 -42.18
CA ILE A 23 32.11 -8.51 -40.77
C ILE A 23 32.73 -9.75 -40.11
N HIS A 24 33.90 -9.48 -39.55
CA HIS A 24 34.77 -10.39 -38.86
C HIS A 24 34.05 -11.09 -37.70
N ARG A 25 34.12 -12.42 -37.75
CA ARG A 25 33.98 -13.29 -36.59
C ARG A 25 35.27 -13.13 -35.79
N ASP A 26 35.20 -12.57 -34.59
CA ASP A 26 36.29 -12.68 -33.62
C ASP A 26 35.80 -13.29 -32.32
N ARG A 27 36.43 -14.41 -31.98
CA ARG A 27 36.26 -15.20 -30.76
C ARG A 27 37.56 -15.02 -29.98
N SER A 28 37.50 -14.45 -28.79
CA SER A 28 38.52 -14.63 -27.74
C SER A 28 37.82 -14.53 -26.38
N SER A 29 37.54 -15.67 -25.75
CA SER A 29 38.27 -16.23 -24.59
C SER A 29 38.27 -15.29 -23.38
N SER A 30 37.39 -15.57 -22.40
CA SER A 30 37.74 -16.32 -21.19
C SER A 30 38.58 -15.53 -20.18
N ARG A 31 37.94 -15.08 -19.10
CA ARG A 31 38.54 -15.11 -17.77
C ARG A 31 37.48 -15.19 -16.69
N ALA A 32 37.67 -16.20 -15.85
CA ALA A 32 36.78 -16.69 -14.81
C ALA A 32 36.71 -15.74 -13.60
N ASN A 33 35.50 -15.63 -13.05
CA ASN A 33 35.25 -15.10 -11.71
C ASN A 33 35.49 -16.23 -10.70
N ASP A 34 36.45 -16.01 -9.81
CA ASP A 34 36.66 -16.81 -8.61
C ASP A 34 36.90 -15.82 -7.46
N TYR A 35 35.95 -15.68 -6.54
CA TYR A 35 36.22 -15.34 -5.14
C TYR A 35 35.08 -15.81 -4.23
N ARG A 36 35.35 -16.94 -3.60
CA ARG A 36 34.66 -17.49 -2.42
C ARG A 36 34.82 -16.60 -1.19
N ARG A 37 33.73 -16.54 -0.43
CA ARG A 37 33.59 -16.70 1.05
C ARG A 37 34.69 -16.10 1.94
N ARG A 38 34.27 -15.25 2.88
CA ARG A 38 34.31 -15.51 4.34
C ARG A 38 33.62 -14.37 5.10
N GLY A 39 32.68 -14.70 5.99
CA GLY A 39 32.18 -13.78 7.01
C GLY A 39 33.11 -13.72 8.23
N PRO A 40 32.78 -12.90 9.25
CA PRO A 40 33.32 -13.12 10.57
C PRO A 40 32.22 -13.22 11.64
N ALA A 41 32.42 -14.17 12.55
CA ALA A 41 31.81 -14.22 13.86
C ALA A 41 32.88 -13.90 14.92
N LEU A 42 32.45 -13.07 15.87
CA LEU A 42 32.74 -13.10 17.31
C LEU A 42 34.16 -12.88 17.88
N ALA A 43 34.18 -11.87 18.76
CA ALA A 43 34.74 -11.86 20.11
C ALA A 43 36.26 -11.74 20.32
N GLY A 44 36.64 -10.76 21.15
CA GLY A 44 37.97 -10.69 21.76
C GLY A 44 38.27 -9.36 22.45
N ARG A 45 37.94 -9.25 23.75
CA ARG A 45 38.49 -8.26 24.69
C ARG A 45 39.98 -8.51 24.95
N MET A 46 40.80 -7.45 25.06
CA MET A 46 42.00 -7.28 25.93
C MET A 46 42.66 -5.95 25.51
N SER A 47 42.71 -4.86 26.29
CA SER A 47 43.39 -4.58 27.58
C SER A 47 44.92 -4.46 27.52
N MET A 48 45.40 -3.33 28.08
CA MET A 48 46.78 -2.97 28.55
C MET A 48 47.79 -2.54 27.47
N ARG A 49 48.21 -1.27 27.44
CA ARG A 49 49.13 -0.51 28.34
C ARG A 49 50.61 -0.66 27.92
N SER A 50 51.30 0.49 27.96
CA SER A 50 52.75 0.74 28.13
C SER A 50 53.41 1.35 26.90
N HIS A 51 53.63 2.68 26.90
CA HIS A 51 54.81 3.39 27.43
C HIS A 51 55.95 3.48 26.41
N PHE A 52 56.18 4.68 25.87
CA PHE A 52 57.53 5.15 25.54
C PHE A 52 57.66 6.66 25.78
N LEU A 53 58.56 6.99 26.69
CA LEU A 53 59.16 8.31 26.95
C LEU A 53 60.05 8.75 25.77
N PHE A 54 60.17 10.06 25.52
CA PHE A 54 61.42 10.86 25.59
C PHE A 54 61.12 12.34 25.20
N ALA A 55 61.23 13.26 26.17
CA ALA A 55 62.21 14.37 26.27
C ALA A 55 61.87 15.65 25.45
N ALA A 56 61.44 16.75 26.10
CA ALA A 56 62.23 17.88 26.68
C ALA A 56 62.57 18.94 25.58
N ILE A 57 62.34 20.26 25.69
CA ILE A 57 62.83 21.29 26.65
C ILE A 57 61.99 22.59 26.41
N LEU A 58 61.31 23.13 27.44
CA LEU A 58 61.52 24.42 28.15
C LEU A 58 61.58 25.75 27.32
N LEU A 59 60.62 26.66 27.55
CA LEU A 59 60.88 28.10 27.76
C LEU A 59 59.70 28.84 28.42
N LEU A 60 60.08 29.86 29.19
CA LEU A 60 59.38 30.58 30.25
C LEU A 60 58.33 31.63 29.82
N ALA A 61 57.44 31.92 30.79
CA ALA A 61 56.86 33.23 31.16
C ALA A 61 55.71 33.82 30.31
N ILE A 62 54.53 33.95 30.92
CA ILE A 62 53.98 35.20 31.51
C ILE A 62 52.66 34.85 32.22
N CYS A 63 52.61 35.07 33.54
CA CYS A 63 51.38 35.01 34.32
C CYS A 63 50.62 36.34 34.17
N VAL A 64 49.43 36.29 33.55
CA VAL A 64 48.40 37.34 33.68
C VAL A 64 47.28 36.76 34.55
N PRO A 65 46.91 37.36 35.69
CA PRO A 65 45.71 36.95 36.42
C PRO A 65 44.48 37.46 35.66
N ALA A 66 43.83 36.59 34.90
CA ALA A 66 42.50 36.86 34.36
C ALA A 66 41.47 36.78 35.50
N ALA A 67 40.84 37.91 35.82
CA ALA A 67 39.75 38.00 36.77
C ALA A 67 38.57 37.09 36.35
N PRO A 68 38.01 36.26 37.24
CA PRO A 68 36.85 35.44 36.94
C PRO A 68 35.57 36.24 37.23
N GLN A 69 35.20 37.16 36.35
CA GLN A 69 33.90 37.85 36.46
C GLN A 69 33.24 38.00 35.09
N ARG A 70 32.68 36.90 34.56
CA ARG A 70 31.61 36.95 33.52
C ARG A 70 30.91 35.63 33.18
N LYS A 71 30.82 34.67 34.10
CA LYS A 71 30.10 33.40 33.85
C LYS A 71 28.75 33.24 34.57
N GLU A 72 28.45 34.03 35.61
CA GLU A 72 27.15 33.90 36.32
C GLU A 72 25.96 34.54 35.58
N ASN A 73 26.15 35.66 34.86
CA ASN A 73 25.04 36.31 34.16
C ASN A 73 24.49 35.54 32.95
N ASN A 74 25.25 34.58 32.39
CA ASN A 74 24.77 33.75 31.27
C ASN A 74 23.98 32.51 31.72
N ALA A 75 24.10 32.10 32.98
CA ALA A 75 23.34 30.97 33.51
C ALA A 75 21.90 31.39 33.88
N ASN A 76 21.72 32.50 34.60
CA ASN A 76 20.40 33.02 34.98
C ASN A 76 19.54 33.45 33.76
N ASN A 77 20.15 34.06 32.75
CA ASN A 77 19.44 34.46 31.53
C ASN A 77 18.94 33.27 30.67
N ARG A 78 19.54 32.09 30.82
CA ARG A 78 19.04 30.87 30.15
C ARG A 78 17.80 30.33 30.86
N THR A 79 17.83 30.30 32.20
CA THR A 79 16.72 29.79 33.01
C THR A 79 15.45 30.63 32.85
N GLU A 80 15.54 31.96 32.77
CA GLU A 80 14.38 32.82 32.55
C GLU A 80 13.78 32.66 31.14
N ARG A 81 14.62 32.51 30.11
CA ARG A 81 14.16 32.27 28.73
C ARG A 81 13.46 30.91 28.60
N ASP A 82 14.00 29.89 29.26
CA ASP A 82 13.42 28.55 29.25
C ASP A 82 12.06 28.53 29.98
N LEU A 83 11.95 29.24 31.12
CA LEU A 83 10.68 29.40 31.85
C LEU A 83 9.64 30.19 31.04
N ALA A 84 10.04 31.25 30.35
CA ALA A 84 9.15 32.03 29.48
C ALA A 84 8.67 31.20 28.29
N ALA A 85 9.57 30.45 27.64
CA ALA A 85 9.22 29.53 26.56
C ALA A 85 8.26 28.43 27.02
N GLU A 86 8.46 27.89 28.23
CA GLU A 86 7.55 26.89 28.79
C GLU A 86 6.17 27.46 29.11
N ARG A 87 6.08 28.68 29.65
CA ARG A 87 4.80 29.37 29.89
C ARG A 87 4.05 29.58 28.58
N LEU A 88 4.72 30.13 27.57
CA LEU A 88 4.15 30.33 26.25
C LEU A 88 3.65 29.01 25.63
N LEU A 89 4.41 27.91 25.77
CA LEU A 89 3.99 26.61 25.27
C LEU A 89 2.77 26.07 26.01
N ARG A 90 2.67 26.27 27.33
CA ARG A 90 1.47 25.90 28.10
C ARG A 90 0.25 26.69 27.67
N GLU A 91 0.40 27.99 27.45
CA GLU A 91 -0.68 28.86 26.93
C GLU A 91 -1.13 28.40 25.54
N ARG A 92 -0.19 28.14 24.63
CA ARG A 92 -0.50 27.60 23.28
C ARG A 92 -1.26 26.28 23.35
N ARG A 93 -0.91 25.38 24.28
CA ARG A 93 -1.62 24.11 24.47
C ARG A 93 -3.03 24.29 25.00
N ALA A 94 -3.23 25.17 25.99
CA ALA A 94 -4.55 25.49 26.50
C ALA A 94 -5.44 26.11 25.39
N ASN A 95 -4.86 26.98 24.55
CA ASN A 95 -5.54 27.56 23.39
C ASN A 95 -5.88 26.50 22.34
N ALA A 96 -4.94 25.59 22.01
CA ALA A 96 -5.17 24.48 21.08
C ALA A 96 -6.27 23.53 21.57
N GLN A 97 -6.31 23.21 22.86
CA GLN A 97 -7.37 22.41 23.45
C GLN A 97 -8.73 23.11 23.35
N SER A 98 -8.78 24.41 23.68
CA SER A 98 -10.00 25.22 23.55
C SER A 98 -10.49 25.29 22.11
N LEU A 99 -9.56 25.43 21.15
CA LEU A 99 -9.84 25.42 19.72
C LEU A 99 -10.47 24.09 19.26
N LEU A 100 -9.94 22.95 19.72
CA LEU A 100 -10.51 21.63 19.43
C LEU A 100 -11.89 21.42 20.05
N ILE A 101 -12.10 21.90 21.29
CA ILE A 101 -13.40 21.83 21.96
C ILE A 101 -14.45 22.63 21.19
N ASN A 102 -14.11 23.85 20.76
CA ASN A 102 -15.00 24.69 19.96
C ASN A 102 -15.29 24.05 18.60
N LEU A 103 -14.25 23.53 17.93
CA LEU A 103 -14.42 22.82 16.66
C LEU A 103 -15.34 21.61 16.80
N ALA A 104 -15.24 20.82 17.87
CA ALA A 104 -16.12 19.68 18.10
C ALA A 104 -17.57 20.08 18.38
N ALA A 105 -17.80 21.24 19.00
CA ALA A 105 -19.13 21.80 19.17
C ALA A 105 -19.71 22.28 17.83
N ASP A 106 -18.92 22.99 17.04
CA ASP A 106 -19.28 23.48 15.71
C ASP A 106 -19.54 22.32 14.73
N ALA A 107 -18.74 21.26 14.80
CA ALA A 107 -18.84 20.08 13.93
C ALA A 107 -20.22 19.43 13.98
N ARG A 108 -20.93 19.51 15.12
CA ARG A 108 -22.30 18.99 15.25
C ARG A 108 -23.27 19.63 14.25
N ASN A 109 -22.97 20.87 13.82
CA ASN A 109 -23.78 21.66 12.91
C ASN A 109 -23.26 21.63 11.46
N PHE A 110 -22.22 20.85 11.15
CA PHE A 110 -21.72 20.74 9.77
C PHE A 110 -22.77 20.13 8.86
N ASN A 111 -22.99 20.74 7.69
CA ASN A 111 -23.97 20.25 6.73
C ASN A 111 -23.56 18.89 6.13
N ASP A 112 -22.25 18.66 5.99
CA ASP A 112 -21.71 17.40 5.49
C ASP A 112 -21.53 16.38 6.65
N PRO A 113 -22.27 15.25 6.63
CA PRO A 113 -22.13 14.22 7.66
C PRO A 113 -20.75 13.54 7.64
N ILE A 114 -20.05 13.52 6.49
CA ILE A 114 -18.69 12.97 6.38
C ILE A 114 -17.72 13.85 7.18
N ALA A 115 -17.72 15.15 6.90
CA ALA A 115 -16.92 16.13 7.64
C ALA A 115 -17.23 16.09 9.14
N ARG A 116 -18.51 15.96 9.52
CA ARG A 116 -18.95 15.87 10.92
C ARG A 116 -18.32 14.68 11.64
N ALA A 117 -18.49 13.47 11.10
CA ALA A 117 -17.99 12.24 11.73
C ALA A 117 -16.46 12.27 11.87
N ARG A 118 -15.74 12.62 10.80
CA ARG A 118 -14.26 12.72 10.82
C ARG A 118 -13.77 13.72 11.85
N THR A 119 -14.36 14.92 11.85
CA THR A 119 -13.95 15.99 12.76
C THR A 119 -14.12 15.54 14.21
N GLN A 120 -15.28 14.98 14.55
CA GLN A 120 -15.55 14.51 15.91
C GLN A 120 -14.62 13.37 16.33
N ALA A 121 -14.40 12.36 15.47
CA ALA A 121 -13.52 11.23 15.78
C ALA A 121 -12.05 11.65 15.96
N ARG A 122 -11.56 12.57 15.13
CA ARG A 122 -10.18 13.06 15.21
C ARG A 122 -9.96 13.97 16.41
N VAL A 123 -10.93 14.83 16.72
CA VAL A 123 -10.88 15.62 17.97
C VAL A 123 -10.90 14.70 19.19
N ALA A 124 -11.73 13.65 19.17
CA ALA A 124 -11.76 12.64 20.24
C ALA A 124 -10.42 11.92 20.42
N ASP A 125 -9.77 11.49 19.34
CA ASP A 125 -8.44 10.86 19.35
C ASP A 125 -7.38 11.78 19.97
N ILE A 126 -7.42 13.08 19.69
CA ILE A 126 -6.46 14.06 20.24
C ILE A 126 -6.75 14.37 21.72
N LEU A 127 -8.02 14.53 22.09
CA LEU A 127 -8.40 14.90 23.46
C LEU A 127 -8.39 13.72 24.44
N TRP A 128 -8.16 12.49 23.98
CA TRP A 128 -8.30 11.27 24.79
C TRP A 128 -7.50 11.32 26.10
N ASP A 129 -6.24 11.75 26.03
CA ASP A 129 -5.36 11.80 27.21
C ASP A 129 -5.77 12.89 28.20
N THR A 130 -6.59 13.86 27.79
CA THR A 130 -6.97 15.02 28.60
C THR A 130 -8.39 14.93 29.17
N ASP A 131 -9.35 14.44 28.38
CA ASP A 131 -10.76 14.33 28.75
C ASP A 131 -11.38 13.07 28.12
N ARG A 132 -11.18 11.92 28.78
CA ARG A 132 -11.63 10.61 28.28
C ARG A 132 -13.15 10.54 28.09
N ASP A 133 -13.91 11.10 29.02
CA ASP A 133 -15.37 10.99 28.97
C ASP A 133 -15.96 11.83 27.84
N ARG A 134 -15.42 13.03 27.61
CA ARG A 134 -15.76 13.82 26.41
C ARG A 134 -15.33 13.11 25.14
N SER A 135 -14.12 12.55 25.07
CA SER A 135 -13.68 11.82 23.89
C SER A 135 -14.56 10.60 23.59
N ARG A 136 -15.01 9.86 24.61
CA ARG A 136 -16.00 8.78 24.43
C ARG A 136 -17.31 9.29 23.84
N ALA A 137 -17.84 10.39 24.38
CA ALA A 137 -19.05 11.01 23.85
C ALA A 137 -18.88 11.49 22.40
N LEU A 138 -17.71 12.03 22.06
CA LEU A 138 -17.38 12.45 20.69
C LEU A 138 -17.22 11.26 19.74
N PHE A 139 -16.63 10.14 20.17
CA PHE A 139 -16.56 8.94 19.34
C PHE A 139 -17.95 8.36 19.03
N ARG A 140 -18.86 8.33 20.00
CA ARG A 140 -20.25 7.91 19.76
C ARG A 140 -20.97 8.85 18.80
N ALA A 141 -20.86 10.17 19.01
CA ALA A 141 -21.43 11.14 18.08
C ALA A 141 -20.86 11.01 16.66
N ALA A 142 -19.55 10.74 16.56
CA ALA A 142 -18.88 10.49 15.28
C ALA A 142 -19.40 9.21 14.61
N TRP A 143 -19.65 8.16 15.39
CA TRP A 143 -20.24 6.92 14.91
C TRP A 143 -21.63 7.15 14.32
N ASP A 144 -22.51 7.81 15.07
CA ASP A 144 -23.87 8.14 14.63
C ASP A 144 -23.84 8.97 13.32
N ALA A 145 -22.95 9.95 13.23
CA ALA A 145 -22.77 10.75 12.02
C ALA A 145 -22.23 9.92 10.85
N ALA A 146 -21.34 8.95 11.11
CA ALA A 146 -20.81 8.05 10.09
C ALA A 146 -21.89 7.12 9.52
N GLU A 147 -22.79 6.60 10.37
CA GLU A 147 -23.91 5.77 9.93
C GLU A 147 -24.86 6.53 9.00
N VAL A 148 -25.15 7.80 9.32
CA VAL A 148 -25.96 8.69 8.46
C VAL A 148 -25.27 8.90 7.11
N ALA A 149 -23.97 9.21 7.12
CA ALA A 149 -23.19 9.44 5.91
C ALA A 149 -23.16 8.20 5.01
N ASP A 150 -22.86 7.02 5.55
CA ASP A 150 -22.84 5.76 4.80
C ASP A 150 -24.20 5.46 4.16
N THR A 151 -25.27 5.64 4.93
CA THR A 151 -26.64 5.36 4.45
C THR A 151 -27.00 6.28 3.29
N GLU A 152 -26.63 7.55 3.37
CA GLU A 152 -26.81 8.51 2.29
C GLU A 152 -25.95 8.19 1.06
N ILE A 153 -24.69 7.78 1.25
CA ILE A 153 -23.81 7.34 0.16
C ILE A 153 -24.42 6.12 -0.56
N LEU A 154 -24.88 5.12 0.19
CA LEU A 154 -25.53 3.93 -0.35
C LEU A 154 -26.84 4.27 -1.09
N ARG A 155 -27.66 5.17 -0.54
CA ARG A 155 -28.88 5.65 -1.19
C ARG A 155 -28.58 6.30 -2.54
N ARG A 156 -27.62 7.23 -2.59
CA ARG A 156 -27.19 7.90 -3.82
C ARG A 156 -26.63 6.92 -4.85
N ALA A 157 -25.82 5.96 -4.41
CA ALA A 157 -25.29 4.92 -5.28
C ALA A 157 -26.42 4.08 -5.90
N ASN A 158 -27.40 3.65 -5.10
CA ASN A 158 -28.55 2.90 -5.59
C ASN A 158 -29.43 3.71 -6.54
N GLU A 159 -29.60 5.01 -6.29
CA GLU A 159 -30.34 5.91 -7.18
C GLU A 159 -29.63 6.10 -8.53
N ALA A 160 -28.30 6.27 -8.52
CA ALA A 160 -27.51 6.33 -9.74
C ALA A 160 -27.61 5.03 -10.55
N ILE A 161 -27.56 3.86 -9.89
CA ILE A 161 -27.75 2.55 -10.54
C ILE A 161 -29.15 2.44 -11.16
N LYS A 162 -30.20 2.91 -10.48
CA LYS A 162 -31.59 2.84 -10.97
C LYS A 162 -31.86 3.80 -12.13
N GLN A 163 -31.21 4.97 -12.17
CA GLN A 163 -31.45 5.98 -13.20
C GLN A 163 -30.75 5.69 -14.53
N GLN A 164 -29.76 4.79 -14.55
CA GLN A 164 -28.91 4.56 -15.73
C GLN A 164 -28.88 3.09 -16.16
N SER A 165 -30.05 2.46 -16.31
CA SER A 165 -30.16 1.12 -16.91
C SER A 165 -29.92 1.06 -18.43
N ASN A 166 -29.43 2.14 -19.05
CA ASN A 166 -29.05 2.20 -20.46
C ASN A 166 -27.77 3.07 -20.60
N ASP A 167 -26.66 2.42 -20.89
CA ASP A 167 -25.34 2.95 -21.24
C ASP A 167 -24.43 3.60 -20.16
N ASP A 168 -23.21 3.07 -20.20
CA ASP A 168 -21.93 3.43 -19.60
C ASP A 168 -21.65 3.45 -18.09
N THR A 169 -20.50 2.81 -17.82
CA THR A 169 -19.90 2.35 -16.57
C THR A 169 -19.67 3.45 -15.52
N ILE A 170 -20.28 3.33 -14.33
CA ILE A 170 -19.88 4.10 -13.15
C ILE A 170 -18.86 3.29 -12.33
N ILE A 171 -17.65 3.84 -12.15
CA ILE A 171 -16.82 3.51 -10.99
C ILE A 171 -17.56 4.13 -9.80
N ALA A 172 -18.36 3.35 -9.09
CA ALA A 172 -18.99 3.84 -7.87
C ALA A 172 -17.86 4.40 -6.99
N PRO A 173 -17.94 5.66 -6.50
CA PRO A 173 -16.95 6.17 -5.58
C PRO A 173 -16.87 5.15 -4.45
N ALA A 174 -15.69 4.55 -4.26
CA ALA A 174 -15.48 3.55 -3.23
C ALA A 174 -16.09 4.12 -1.96
N ALA A 175 -17.17 3.51 -1.47
CA ALA A 175 -17.88 4.00 -0.30
C ALA A 175 -16.83 4.15 0.79
N ARG A 176 -16.51 5.39 1.15
CA ARG A 176 -15.50 5.65 2.16
C ARG A 176 -16.09 5.09 3.43
N ASP A 177 -15.53 3.98 3.91
CA ASP A 177 -15.98 3.31 5.11
C ASP A 177 -15.64 4.19 6.33
N LEU A 178 -16.43 5.24 6.51
CA LEU A 178 -16.23 6.28 7.51
C LEU A 178 -16.31 5.70 8.92
N TRP A 179 -17.23 4.77 9.11
CA TRP A 179 -17.34 3.95 10.31
C TRP A 179 -16.06 3.16 10.60
N ARG A 180 -15.29 2.70 9.59
CA ARG A 180 -13.98 2.03 9.85
C ARG A 180 -12.97 3.00 10.41
N GLU A 181 -12.94 4.24 9.93
CA GLU A 181 -12.07 5.28 10.48
C GLU A 181 -12.41 5.55 11.96
N VAL A 182 -13.69 5.74 12.28
CA VAL A 182 -14.18 5.95 13.66
C VAL A 182 -13.88 4.73 14.53
N LEU A 183 -14.19 3.52 14.06
CA LEU A 183 -13.93 2.26 14.75
C LEU A 183 -12.45 2.13 15.09
N ARG A 184 -11.57 2.36 14.11
CA ARG A 184 -10.12 2.26 14.30
C ARG A 184 -9.62 3.26 15.34
N LEU A 185 -10.05 4.53 15.26
CA LEU A 185 -9.62 5.56 16.21
C LEU A 185 -10.14 5.29 17.62
N ALA A 186 -11.39 4.88 17.78
CA ALA A 186 -11.95 4.52 19.09
C ALA A 186 -11.26 3.27 19.65
N SER A 187 -11.06 2.25 18.83
CA SER A 187 -10.43 0.97 19.21
C SER A 187 -8.96 1.11 19.58
N LYS A 188 -8.24 2.12 19.06
CA LYS A 188 -6.89 2.44 19.53
C LYS A 188 -6.87 2.79 21.02
N HIS A 189 -7.92 3.44 21.50
CA HIS A 189 -7.95 4.04 22.84
C HIS A 189 -8.79 3.26 23.87
N ASP A 190 -9.89 2.63 23.45
CA ASP A 190 -10.83 1.96 24.36
C ASP A 190 -11.39 0.67 23.75
N ARG A 191 -11.23 -0.44 24.48
CA ARG A 191 -11.71 -1.76 24.04
C ARG A 191 -13.21 -1.81 24.07
N GLY A 192 -13.80 -1.26 25.12
CA GLY A 192 -15.24 -1.21 25.28
C GLY A 192 -15.89 -0.54 24.09
N LEU A 193 -15.37 0.63 23.66
CA LEU A 193 -15.90 1.33 22.48
C LEU A 193 -15.74 0.53 21.19
N GLY A 194 -14.56 -0.07 20.96
CA GLY A 194 -14.37 -0.88 19.76
C GLY A 194 -15.30 -2.08 19.68
N GLU A 195 -15.55 -2.75 20.81
CA GLU A 195 -16.50 -3.87 20.90
C GLU A 195 -17.96 -3.40 20.80
N GLU A 196 -18.30 -2.23 21.37
CA GLU A 196 -19.61 -1.57 21.25
C GLU A 196 -19.94 -1.31 19.77
N PHE A 197 -19.03 -0.68 19.03
CA PHE A 197 -19.21 -0.39 17.61
C PHE A 197 -19.23 -1.64 16.72
N LEU A 198 -18.38 -2.64 17.01
CA LEU A 198 -18.45 -3.94 16.32
C LEU A 198 -19.78 -4.68 16.58
N ALA A 199 -20.39 -4.50 17.75
CA ALA A 199 -21.70 -5.07 18.05
C ALA A 199 -22.80 -4.36 17.23
N GLN A 200 -22.78 -3.03 17.15
CA GLN A 200 -23.73 -2.25 16.35
C GLN A 200 -23.67 -2.62 14.86
N LEU A 201 -22.47 -2.89 14.31
CA LEU A 201 -22.33 -3.38 12.93
C LEU A 201 -23.02 -4.73 12.68
N LYS A 202 -23.09 -5.62 13.68
CA LYS A 202 -23.79 -6.92 13.54
C LYS A 202 -25.31 -6.75 13.47
N GLU A 203 -25.83 -5.72 14.12
CA GLU A 203 -27.26 -5.42 14.15
C GLU A 203 -27.72 -4.71 12.87
N ARG A 204 -26.78 -4.22 12.05
CA ARG A 204 -27.04 -3.58 10.77
C ARG A 204 -27.57 -4.60 9.76
N LYS A 205 -28.86 -4.54 9.47
CA LYS A 205 -29.47 -5.30 8.35
C LYS A 205 -29.00 -4.74 7.01
N GLY A 206 -28.77 -5.62 6.04
CA GLY A 206 -28.46 -5.21 4.66
C GLY A 206 -29.57 -4.33 4.06
N PRO A 207 -29.27 -3.55 3.00
CA PRO A 207 -30.21 -2.60 2.39
C PRO A 207 -31.50 -3.23 1.87
N ASP A 208 -31.52 -4.55 1.63
CA ASP A 208 -32.69 -5.28 1.13
C ASP A 208 -33.59 -5.86 2.22
N GLY A 209 -33.26 -5.67 3.51
CA GLY A 209 -34.05 -6.21 4.63
C GLY A 209 -34.15 -7.74 4.65
N THR A 210 -33.42 -8.44 3.76
CA THR A 210 -33.29 -9.89 3.75
C THR A 210 -32.66 -10.34 5.05
N GLU A 211 -33.32 -11.28 5.73
CA GLU A 211 -32.78 -11.93 6.92
C GLU A 211 -31.49 -12.66 6.54
N THR A 212 -30.37 -11.98 6.74
CA THR A 212 -29.05 -12.57 6.58
C THR A 212 -28.92 -13.69 7.61
N SER A 213 -28.48 -14.86 7.19
CA SER A 213 -28.42 -16.00 8.12
C SER A 213 -27.50 -15.68 9.30
N PRO A 214 -27.76 -16.19 10.51
CA PRO A 214 -26.88 -15.96 11.66
C PRO A 214 -25.41 -16.33 11.40
N ARG A 215 -25.17 -17.32 10.53
CA ARG A 215 -23.83 -17.74 10.10
C ARG A 215 -23.12 -16.68 9.25
N GLU A 216 -23.82 -16.08 8.30
CA GLU A 216 -23.26 -15.02 7.45
C GLU A 216 -22.96 -13.75 8.26
N VAL A 217 -23.84 -13.38 9.20
CA VAL A 217 -23.61 -12.24 10.11
C VAL A 217 -22.35 -12.47 10.95
N ALA A 218 -22.15 -13.68 11.47
CA ALA A 218 -20.95 -14.05 12.21
C ALA A 218 -19.68 -13.96 11.35
N GLN A 219 -19.73 -14.37 10.08
CA GLN A 219 -18.60 -14.29 9.14
C GLN A 219 -18.25 -12.84 8.77
N ILE A 220 -19.26 -12.00 8.52
CA ILE A 220 -19.06 -10.56 8.23
C ILE A 220 -18.40 -9.89 9.43
N ALA A 221 -18.89 -10.14 10.63
CA ALA A 221 -18.33 -9.58 11.85
C ALA A 221 -16.89 -10.06 12.11
N ALA A 222 -16.61 -11.34 11.86
CA ALA A 222 -15.26 -11.88 11.98
C ALA A 222 -14.29 -11.21 11.01
N ARG A 223 -14.73 -10.99 9.76
CA ARG A 223 -13.97 -10.26 8.75
C ARG A 223 -13.68 -8.82 9.19
N GLN A 224 -14.70 -8.06 9.59
CA GLN A 224 -14.53 -6.67 10.03
C GLN A 224 -13.59 -6.55 11.22
N ARG A 225 -13.66 -7.51 12.16
CA ARG A 225 -12.78 -7.57 13.32
C ARG A 225 -11.33 -7.88 12.94
N LEU A 226 -11.09 -8.80 11.99
CA LEU A 226 -9.74 -9.05 11.45
C LEU A 226 -9.20 -7.86 10.67
N ASP A 227 -10.04 -7.16 9.89
CA ASP A 227 -9.66 -5.95 9.17
C ASP A 227 -9.26 -4.84 10.16
N LEU A 228 -10.00 -4.66 11.26
CA LEU A 228 -9.63 -3.74 12.36
C LEU A 228 -8.30 -4.16 13.01
N ALA A 229 -8.15 -5.44 13.36
CA ALA A 229 -6.93 -5.95 13.96
C ALA A 229 -5.71 -5.69 13.06
N ARG A 230 -5.86 -5.90 11.74
CA ARG A 230 -4.83 -5.62 10.74
C ARG A 230 -4.44 -4.14 10.72
N GLN A 231 -5.42 -3.24 10.73
CA GLN A 231 -5.17 -1.78 10.76
C GLN A 231 -4.45 -1.34 12.04
N LEU A 232 -4.81 -1.91 13.19
CA LEU A 232 -4.12 -1.63 14.46
C LEU A 232 -2.67 -2.14 14.43
N LEU A 233 -2.45 -3.31 13.83
CA LEU A 233 -1.12 -3.88 13.67
C LEU A 233 -0.23 -3.02 12.77
N ASP A 234 -0.77 -2.51 11.65
CA ASP A 234 -0.06 -1.58 10.76
C ASP A 234 0.27 -0.25 11.44
N ALA A 235 -0.62 0.21 12.34
CA ALA A 235 -0.38 1.38 13.17
C ALA A 235 0.64 1.13 14.31
N GLY A 236 1.16 -0.09 14.45
CA GLY A 236 2.14 -0.48 15.46
C GLY A 236 1.55 -0.95 16.80
N ASP A 237 0.23 -0.97 16.94
CA ASP A 237 -0.46 -1.38 18.17
C ASP A 237 -0.70 -2.90 18.19
N THR A 238 0.41 -3.64 18.38
CA THR A 238 0.44 -5.09 18.25
C THR A 238 -0.42 -5.80 19.31
N GLU A 239 -0.39 -5.33 20.56
CA GLU A 239 -1.18 -5.94 21.64
C GLU A 239 -2.68 -5.78 21.39
N ARG A 240 -3.11 -4.60 20.94
CA ARG A 240 -4.50 -4.33 20.62
C ARG A 240 -5.00 -5.10 19.41
N ALA A 241 -4.17 -5.17 18.37
CA ALA A 241 -4.44 -5.99 17.20
C ALA A 241 -4.73 -7.44 17.58
N ILE A 242 -3.87 -8.03 18.43
CA ILE A 242 -4.06 -9.37 18.96
C ILE A 242 -5.38 -9.50 19.75
N GLN A 243 -5.66 -8.55 20.65
CA GLN A 243 -6.89 -8.56 21.47
C GLN A 243 -8.18 -8.60 20.64
N PHE A 244 -8.19 -7.91 19.49
CA PHE A 244 -9.31 -7.94 18.55
C PHE A 244 -9.28 -9.18 17.65
N ALA A 245 -8.12 -9.68 17.24
CA ALA A 245 -8.05 -10.88 16.40
C ALA A 245 -8.41 -12.17 17.15
N ASP A 246 -7.93 -12.36 18.38
CA ASP A 246 -8.01 -13.63 19.11
C ASP A 246 -9.40 -14.29 19.11
N PRO A 247 -10.53 -13.58 19.34
CA PRO A 247 -11.86 -14.17 19.32
C PRO A 247 -12.29 -14.78 17.98
N VAL A 248 -11.60 -14.46 16.89
CA VAL A 248 -11.95 -14.85 15.52
C VAL A 248 -10.82 -15.61 14.80
N LEU A 249 -9.77 -16.01 15.53
CA LEU A 249 -8.70 -16.88 15.02
C LEU A 249 -9.01 -18.37 15.15
N ALA A 250 -10.10 -18.76 15.84
CA ALA A 250 -10.47 -20.16 15.96
C ALA A 250 -10.89 -20.79 14.62
N PRO A 251 -11.72 -20.14 13.78
CA PRO A 251 -11.95 -20.60 12.41
C PRO A 251 -10.72 -20.36 11.53
N ILE A 252 -10.25 -21.41 10.85
CA ILE A 252 -9.12 -21.32 9.93
C ILE A 252 -9.64 -20.74 8.62
N THR A 253 -9.23 -19.51 8.33
CA THR A 253 -9.56 -18.81 7.08
C THR A 253 -8.31 -18.16 6.55
N TRP A 254 -8.21 -17.98 5.22
CA TRP A 254 -7.08 -17.28 4.63
C TRP A 254 -6.82 -15.91 5.26
N ARG A 255 -7.87 -15.16 5.67
CA ARG A 255 -7.73 -13.85 6.35
C ARG A 255 -7.10 -13.97 7.74
N ALA A 256 -7.49 -15.00 8.50
CA ALA A 256 -6.90 -15.25 9.81
C ALA A 256 -5.41 -15.60 9.68
N ILE A 257 -5.06 -16.41 8.67
CA ILE A 257 -3.67 -16.78 8.38
C ILE A 257 -2.88 -15.57 7.88
N ASP A 258 -3.45 -14.76 6.99
CA ASP A 258 -2.84 -13.52 6.50
C ASP A 258 -2.56 -12.52 7.62
N PHE A 259 -3.52 -12.33 8.54
CA PHE A 259 -3.30 -11.56 9.76
C PHE A 259 -2.13 -12.11 10.57
N LEU A 260 -2.03 -13.43 10.76
CA LEU A 260 -0.89 -14.04 11.46
C LEU A 260 0.43 -13.82 10.71
N THR A 261 0.44 -13.90 9.38
CA THR A 261 1.63 -13.65 8.57
C THR A 261 2.14 -12.22 8.78
N TYR A 262 1.24 -11.23 8.77
CA TYR A 262 1.60 -9.86 9.12
C TYR A 262 2.00 -9.67 10.58
N LEU A 263 1.31 -10.35 11.51
CA LEU A 263 1.66 -10.31 12.93
C LEU A 263 3.07 -10.84 13.12
N ARG A 264 3.48 -11.85 12.36
CA ARG A 264 4.81 -12.45 12.44
C ARG A 264 5.92 -11.47 12.10
N GLU A 265 5.69 -10.57 11.15
CA GLU A 265 6.64 -9.52 10.79
C GLU A 265 6.92 -8.56 11.95
N LYS A 266 5.96 -8.40 12.87
CA LYS A 266 6.06 -7.52 14.05
C LYS A 266 6.43 -8.28 15.32
N ASN A 267 5.88 -9.48 15.51
CA ASN A 267 6.01 -10.32 16.68
C ASN A 267 5.89 -11.81 16.30
N ALA A 268 7.01 -12.38 15.86
CA ALA A 268 7.08 -13.77 15.42
C ALA A 268 6.63 -14.77 16.49
N THR A 269 6.99 -14.55 17.77
CA THR A 269 6.62 -15.46 18.86
C THR A 269 5.10 -15.53 19.05
N ALA A 270 4.42 -14.37 19.08
CA ALA A 270 2.97 -14.33 19.26
C ALA A 270 2.21 -14.93 18.07
N ALA A 271 2.73 -14.73 16.85
CA ALA A 271 2.17 -15.31 15.63
C ALA A 271 2.38 -16.83 15.58
N ASP A 272 3.61 -17.30 15.80
CA ASP A 272 3.97 -18.72 15.75
C ASP A 272 3.21 -19.54 16.81
N GLN A 273 2.95 -18.98 18.00
CA GLN A 273 2.11 -19.59 19.02
C GLN A 273 0.65 -19.78 18.56
N ARG A 274 0.06 -18.76 17.92
CA ARG A 274 -1.32 -18.82 17.41
C ARG A 274 -1.44 -19.74 16.21
N TYR A 275 -0.43 -19.72 15.33
CA TYR A 275 -0.34 -20.63 14.22
C TYR A 275 -0.24 -22.09 14.69
N ALA A 276 0.58 -22.38 15.71
CA ALA A 276 0.64 -23.71 16.31
C ALA A 276 -0.72 -24.17 16.87
N ALA A 277 -1.49 -23.27 17.48
CA ALA A 277 -2.86 -23.56 17.93
C ALA A 277 -3.81 -23.84 16.74
N MET A 278 -3.71 -23.06 15.65
CA MET A 278 -4.46 -23.34 14.42
C MET A 278 -4.13 -24.71 13.83
N LEU A 279 -2.86 -25.12 13.81
CA LEU A 279 -2.46 -26.45 13.34
C LEU A 279 -3.08 -27.57 14.20
N SER A 280 -3.08 -27.39 15.52
CA SER A 280 -3.71 -28.34 16.43
C SER A 280 -5.22 -28.44 16.19
N ASN A 281 -5.88 -27.31 15.97
CA ASN A 281 -7.31 -27.27 15.67
C ASN A 281 -7.62 -27.94 14.31
N ALA A 282 -6.83 -27.65 13.27
CA ALA A 282 -6.95 -28.24 11.94
C ALA A 282 -6.89 -29.77 11.99
N ALA A 283 -5.91 -30.30 12.75
CA ALA A 283 -5.72 -31.73 12.90
C ALA A 283 -6.91 -32.40 13.63
N ALA A 284 -7.49 -31.72 14.62
CA ALA A 284 -8.59 -32.22 15.43
C ALA A 284 -9.97 -32.07 14.78
N ASP A 285 -10.16 -31.10 13.88
CA ASP A 285 -11.45 -30.82 13.25
C ASP A 285 -11.71 -31.75 12.04
N PRO A 286 -12.76 -32.58 12.08
CA PRO A 286 -13.15 -33.44 10.95
C PRO A 286 -13.56 -32.67 9.70
N GLN A 287 -13.97 -31.41 9.82
CA GLN A 287 -14.38 -30.56 8.69
C GLN A 287 -13.20 -29.90 7.98
N THR A 288 -12.00 -29.95 8.57
CA THR A 288 -10.77 -29.46 7.91
C THR A 288 -10.47 -30.29 6.66
N ASP A 289 -10.12 -29.62 5.58
CA ASP A 289 -9.92 -30.25 4.26
C ASP A 289 -8.60 -29.82 3.60
N ALA A 290 -8.38 -30.30 2.36
CA ALA A 290 -7.17 -30.02 1.61
C ALA A 290 -6.95 -28.51 1.35
N ASN A 291 -8.00 -27.73 1.09
CA ASN A 291 -7.87 -26.28 0.91
C ASN A 291 -7.41 -25.60 2.20
N THR A 292 -7.92 -26.05 3.35
CA THR A 292 -7.45 -25.56 4.65
C THR A 292 -5.95 -25.80 4.85
N VAL A 293 -5.45 -26.97 4.43
CA VAL A 293 -4.01 -27.29 4.47
C VAL A 293 -3.20 -26.42 3.50
N SER A 294 -3.74 -26.16 2.31
CA SER A 294 -3.14 -25.26 1.32
C SER A 294 -2.98 -23.85 1.90
N ASP A 295 -4.02 -23.30 2.54
CA ASP A 295 -3.95 -21.98 3.16
C ASP A 295 -2.95 -21.93 4.32
N LEU A 296 -2.93 -22.96 5.19
CA LEU A 296 -1.98 -23.04 6.29
C LEU A 296 -0.53 -23.04 5.77
N SER A 297 -0.28 -23.67 4.62
CA SER A 297 1.06 -23.70 4.01
C SER A 297 1.59 -22.29 3.67
N SER A 298 0.71 -21.35 3.36
CA SER A 298 1.06 -19.97 3.01
C SER A 298 1.79 -19.25 4.14
N TYR A 299 1.48 -19.55 5.41
CA TYR A 299 2.19 -18.96 6.55
C TYR A 299 3.69 -19.28 6.55
N LEU A 300 4.06 -20.50 6.13
CA LEU A 300 5.43 -21.00 6.23
C LEU A 300 6.23 -20.87 4.93
N PHE A 301 5.57 -20.99 3.78
CA PHE A 301 6.26 -21.18 2.50
C PHE A 301 5.93 -20.11 1.47
N THR A 302 4.72 -19.57 1.49
CA THR A 302 4.27 -18.55 0.51
C THR A 302 3.49 -17.42 1.20
N PRO A 303 4.16 -16.58 2.03
CA PRO A 303 3.50 -15.50 2.76
C PRO A 303 2.64 -14.60 1.86
N HIS A 304 1.42 -14.29 2.30
CA HIS A 304 0.43 -13.46 1.59
C HIS A 304 -0.08 -14.00 0.25
N PHE A 305 0.21 -15.27 -0.06
CA PHE A 305 -0.22 -15.93 -1.28
C PHE A 305 -1.00 -17.20 -0.95
N PHE A 306 -2.32 -17.15 -1.14
CA PHE A 306 -3.26 -18.22 -0.80
C PHE A 306 -3.84 -18.84 -2.07
N VAL A 307 -3.97 -20.16 -2.08
CA VAL A 307 -4.46 -20.92 -3.23
C VAL A 307 -5.45 -21.97 -2.77
N GLU A 308 -6.68 -21.83 -3.24
CA GLU A 308 -7.77 -22.77 -3.04
C GLU A 308 -8.14 -23.43 -4.38
N PHE A 309 -8.46 -24.70 -4.35
CA PHE A 309 -8.91 -25.47 -5.50
C PHE A 309 -10.38 -25.86 -5.31
N THR A 310 -11.20 -25.53 -6.29
CA THR A 310 -12.64 -25.80 -6.29
C THR A 310 -13.02 -26.54 -7.57
N SER A 311 -14.23 -27.12 -7.60
CA SER A 311 -14.78 -27.74 -8.82
C SER A 311 -14.93 -26.76 -9.99
N GLU A 312 -15.06 -25.46 -9.70
CA GLU A 312 -15.16 -24.39 -10.70
C GLU A 312 -13.79 -23.90 -11.22
N GLY A 313 -12.69 -24.32 -10.58
CA GLY A 313 -11.34 -23.86 -10.92
C GLY A 313 -10.50 -23.49 -9.70
N THR A 314 -9.42 -22.75 -9.93
CA THR A 314 -8.50 -22.30 -8.87
C THR A 314 -8.82 -20.88 -8.46
N ARG A 315 -8.94 -20.65 -7.16
CA ARG A 315 -9.05 -19.31 -6.58
C ARG A 315 -7.70 -18.94 -5.97
N MET A 316 -7.19 -17.78 -6.35
CA MET A 316 -5.93 -17.24 -5.84
C MET A 316 -6.20 -15.92 -5.17
N ASN A 317 -5.65 -15.74 -3.97
CA ASN A 317 -5.66 -14.47 -3.26
C ASN A 317 -4.20 -14.07 -3.00
N ALA A 318 -3.76 -12.99 -3.65
CA ALA A 318 -2.43 -12.42 -3.45
C ALA A 318 -2.60 -10.96 -3.05
N GLN A 319 -2.18 -10.60 -1.84
CA GLN A 319 -2.33 -9.24 -1.31
C GLN A 319 -1.04 -8.42 -1.38
N ALA A 320 0.10 -9.10 -1.52
CA ALA A 320 1.42 -8.51 -1.71
C ALA A 320 2.26 -9.40 -2.65
N ALA A 321 3.38 -8.88 -3.15
CA ALA A 321 4.38 -9.73 -3.82
C ALA A 321 4.85 -10.82 -2.84
N PRO A 322 5.18 -12.04 -3.32
CA PRO A 322 5.60 -13.14 -2.46
C PRO A 322 6.71 -12.68 -1.51
N GLY A 323 6.43 -12.70 -0.21
CA GLY A 323 7.41 -12.34 0.80
C GLY A 323 8.54 -13.37 0.84
N ARG A 324 9.73 -12.98 1.31
CA ARG A 324 10.83 -13.91 1.57
C ARG A 324 10.35 -15.02 2.53
N VAL A 325 10.65 -16.28 2.20
CA VAL A 325 10.31 -17.45 3.05
C VAL A 325 10.71 -17.19 4.51
N PRO A 326 9.76 -17.23 5.47
CA PRO A 326 10.04 -16.87 6.86
C PRO A 326 11.00 -17.84 7.54
N ALA A 327 11.90 -17.31 8.38
CA ALA A 327 12.74 -18.12 9.24
C ALA A 327 11.92 -18.66 10.43
N VAL A 328 11.39 -19.87 10.29
CA VAL A 328 10.58 -20.58 11.31
C VAL A 328 11.38 -21.70 11.99
N SER A 329 10.99 -22.07 13.21
CA SER A 329 11.60 -23.21 13.90
C SER A 329 11.31 -24.53 13.19
N ASN A 330 12.22 -25.49 13.32
CA ASN A 330 12.04 -26.83 12.74
C ASN A 330 10.86 -27.55 13.38
N GLU A 331 10.61 -27.30 14.67
CA GLU A 331 9.49 -27.86 15.42
C GLU A 331 8.15 -27.40 14.85
N LEU A 332 8.01 -26.10 14.55
CA LEU A 332 6.78 -25.55 13.98
C LEU A 332 6.54 -26.05 12.56
N ARG A 333 7.62 -26.16 11.75
CA ARG A 333 7.54 -26.73 10.40
C ARG A 333 7.12 -28.20 10.44
N LEU A 334 7.66 -28.98 11.36
CA LEU A 334 7.29 -30.38 11.55
C LEU A 334 5.84 -30.53 12.06
N ALA A 335 5.40 -29.63 12.93
CA ALA A 335 4.00 -29.58 13.38
C ALA A 335 3.03 -29.35 12.21
N PHE A 336 3.39 -28.47 11.27
CA PHE A 336 2.60 -28.30 10.05
C PHE A 336 2.52 -29.59 9.24
N PHE A 337 3.64 -30.26 8.95
CA PHE A 337 3.61 -31.49 8.16
C PHE A 337 2.80 -32.61 8.83
N ARG A 338 2.83 -32.71 10.16
CA ARG A 338 2.00 -33.65 10.92
C ARG A 338 0.51 -33.34 10.78
N ALA A 339 0.12 -32.08 10.93
CA ALA A 339 -1.27 -31.65 10.77
C ALA A 339 -1.75 -31.79 9.32
N ALA A 340 -0.92 -31.43 8.34
CA ALA A 340 -1.20 -31.60 6.92
C ALA A 340 -1.39 -33.09 6.57
N ALA A 341 -0.50 -33.97 7.03
CA ALA A 341 -0.63 -35.41 6.81
C ALA A 341 -1.89 -35.98 7.46
N SER A 342 -2.26 -35.56 8.68
CA SER A 342 -3.48 -36.05 9.35
C SER A 342 -4.78 -35.62 8.66
N VAL A 343 -4.73 -34.60 7.81
CA VAL A 343 -5.86 -34.14 7.00
C VAL A 343 -5.83 -34.78 5.60
N LEU A 344 -4.71 -34.72 4.90
CA LEU A 344 -4.58 -35.19 3.51
C LEU A 344 -4.63 -36.72 3.39
N LEU A 345 -4.23 -37.45 4.43
CA LEU A 345 -4.29 -38.92 4.46
C LEU A 345 -5.62 -39.46 5.01
N ARG A 346 -6.63 -38.60 5.21
CA ARG A 346 -7.97 -39.06 5.62
C ARG A 346 -8.56 -39.99 4.54
N PRO A 347 -9.37 -40.98 4.93
CA PRO A 347 -10.04 -41.86 3.98
C PRO A 347 -10.83 -41.07 2.93
N LEU A 348 -10.68 -41.45 1.66
CA LEU A 348 -11.37 -40.78 0.56
C LEU A 348 -12.86 -41.09 0.60
N ALA A 349 -13.69 -40.05 0.54
CA ALA A 349 -15.14 -40.21 0.39
C ALA A 349 -15.48 -40.86 -0.96
N PRO A 350 -16.57 -41.64 -1.06
CA PRO A 350 -17.07 -42.13 -2.34
C PRO A 350 -17.36 -40.96 -3.31
N PRO A 351 -17.18 -41.16 -4.63
CA PRO A 351 -17.46 -40.13 -5.63
C PRO A 351 -18.89 -39.56 -5.50
N GLY A 352 -19.00 -38.23 -5.49
CA GLY A 352 -20.29 -37.52 -5.38
C GLY A 352 -20.83 -37.42 -3.94
N GLN A 353 -20.09 -37.89 -2.94
CA GLN A 353 -20.39 -37.71 -1.51
C GLN A 353 -19.35 -36.84 -0.80
N GLU A 354 -18.57 -36.05 -1.54
CA GLU A 354 -17.59 -35.14 -0.97
C GLU A 354 -18.30 -33.98 -0.25
N GLN A 355 -18.15 -33.91 1.07
CA GLN A 355 -18.70 -32.81 1.88
C GLN A 355 -17.67 -31.70 2.14
N ASN A 356 -16.57 -31.66 1.38
CA ASN A 356 -15.49 -30.69 1.57
C ASN A 356 -15.36 -29.73 0.40
N SER A 357 -14.67 -28.60 0.61
CA SER A 357 -14.57 -27.52 -0.38
C SER A 357 -13.67 -27.88 -1.58
N ALA A 358 -12.74 -28.83 -1.37
CA ALA A 358 -11.76 -29.22 -2.37
C ALA A 358 -12.28 -30.26 -3.38
N GLY A 359 -13.20 -31.15 -2.98
CA GLY A 359 -13.52 -32.36 -3.71
C GLY A 359 -12.29 -33.27 -3.93
N HIS A 360 -12.42 -34.31 -4.77
CA HIS A 360 -11.25 -35.12 -5.15
C HIS A 360 -10.24 -34.34 -6.00
N ASP A 361 -10.72 -33.47 -6.89
CA ASP A 361 -9.90 -32.66 -7.78
C ASP A 361 -9.01 -31.68 -7.02
N GLY A 362 -9.58 -30.92 -6.07
CA GLY A 362 -8.80 -30.02 -5.24
C GLY A 362 -7.86 -30.77 -4.30
N HIS A 363 -8.29 -31.90 -3.74
CA HIS A 363 -7.42 -32.73 -2.91
C HIS A 363 -6.18 -33.21 -3.70
N TYR A 364 -6.38 -33.67 -4.93
CA TYR A 364 -5.31 -34.05 -5.84
C TYR A 364 -4.32 -32.90 -6.09
N LEU A 365 -4.81 -31.72 -6.45
CA LEU A 365 -3.99 -30.56 -6.75
C LEU A 365 -3.23 -30.02 -5.52
N VAL A 366 -3.84 -30.05 -4.34
CA VAL A 366 -3.17 -29.66 -3.09
C VAL A 366 -2.00 -30.59 -2.77
N ILE A 367 -2.20 -31.92 -2.84
CA ILE A 367 -1.10 -32.86 -2.61
C ILE A 367 0.03 -32.59 -3.61
N LYS A 368 -0.29 -32.39 -4.90
CA LYS A 368 0.72 -32.07 -5.92
C LYS A 368 1.48 -30.79 -5.66
N ARG A 369 0.78 -29.73 -5.27
CA ARG A 369 1.38 -28.43 -4.93
C ARG A 369 2.37 -28.57 -3.75
N LEU A 370 2.00 -29.33 -2.73
CA LEU A 370 2.77 -29.44 -1.48
C LEU A 370 3.81 -30.57 -1.49
N LEU A 371 3.72 -31.56 -2.37
CA LEU A 371 4.60 -32.72 -2.40
C LEU A 371 6.11 -32.36 -2.43
N PRO A 372 6.58 -31.36 -3.22
CA PRO A 372 7.98 -30.95 -3.19
C PRO A 372 8.44 -30.47 -1.80
N LEU A 373 7.56 -29.83 -1.03
CA LEU A 373 7.85 -29.38 0.33
C LEU A 373 7.93 -30.56 1.31
N PHE A 374 7.08 -31.58 1.14
CA PHE A 374 7.15 -32.82 1.92
C PHE A 374 8.44 -33.59 1.61
N GLU A 375 8.83 -33.70 0.34
CA GLU A 375 10.08 -34.34 -0.07
C GLU A 375 11.31 -33.64 0.50
N GLN A 376 11.26 -32.30 0.62
CA GLN A 376 12.38 -31.52 1.10
C GLN A 376 12.49 -31.49 2.63
N TYR A 377 11.37 -31.49 3.35
CA TYR A 377 11.36 -31.14 4.78
C TYR A 377 10.62 -32.11 5.70
N ALA A 378 9.78 -33.03 5.19
CA ALA A 378 9.00 -33.96 6.01
C ALA A 378 9.70 -35.32 6.17
N PRO A 379 9.32 -36.13 7.19
CA PRO A 379 9.78 -37.50 7.31
C PRO A 379 9.43 -38.35 6.08
N PRO A 380 10.31 -39.27 5.63
CA PRO A 380 10.11 -40.07 4.43
C PRO A 380 8.81 -40.90 4.43
N GLU A 381 8.37 -41.37 5.60
CA GLU A 381 7.15 -42.17 5.70
C GLU A 381 5.89 -41.37 5.33
N MET A 382 5.83 -40.08 5.68
CA MET A 382 4.72 -39.20 5.33
C MET A 382 4.69 -38.93 3.82
N THR A 383 5.86 -38.70 3.23
CA THR A 383 6.00 -38.48 1.80
C THR A 383 5.60 -39.72 1.00
N ALA A 384 5.99 -40.92 1.46
CA ALA A 384 5.56 -42.17 0.85
C ALA A 384 4.03 -42.36 0.92
N ALA A 385 3.42 -42.11 2.09
CA ALA A 385 1.98 -42.20 2.26
C ALA A 385 1.21 -41.20 1.37
N LEU A 386 1.71 -39.96 1.23
CA LEU A 386 1.10 -38.97 0.34
C LEU A 386 1.19 -39.35 -1.13
N ARG A 387 2.29 -39.97 -1.57
CA ARG A 387 2.39 -40.50 -2.94
C ARG A 387 1.35 -41.59 -3.18
N THR A 388 1.18 -42.52 -2.24
CA THR A 388 0.13 -43.54 -2.33
C THR A 388 -1.28 -42.93 -2.38
N GLN A 389 -1.53 -41.91 -1.56
CA GLN A 389 -2.82 -41.19 -1.57
C GLN A 389 -3.04 -40.44 -2.90
N LEU A 390 -2.00 -39.84 -3.46
CA LEU A 390 -2.04 -39.17 -4.77
C LEU A 390 -2.34 -40.15 -5.90
N ASP A 391 -1.74 -41.35 -5.87
CA ASP A 391 -2.02 -42.40 -6.84
C ASP A 391 -3.47 -42.86 -6.76
N ALA A 392 -4.03 -43.01 -5.55
CA ALA A 392 -5.44 -43.33 -5.36
C ALA A 392 -6.36 -42.21 -5.93
N LEU A 393 -6.05 -40.95 -5.64
CA LEU A 393 -6.78 -39.79 -6.15
C LEU A 393 -6.68 -39.64 -7.68
N THR A 394 -5.62 -40.12 -8.32
CA THR A 394 -5.44 -40.04 -9.78
C THR A 394 -6.59 -40.72 -10.54
N SER A 395 -7.12 -41.81 -9.99
CA SER A 395 -8.27 -42.53 -10.58
C SER A 395 -9.60 -41.80 -10.40
N LEU A 396 -9.69 -40.92 -9.40
CA LEU A 396 -10.89 -40.18 -9.01
C LEU A 396 -10.90 -38.76 -9.58
N ALA A 397 -9.72 -38.19 -9.83
CA ALA A 397 -9.57 -36.84 -10.38
C ALA A 397 -10.07 -36.74 -11.83
N SER A 398 -10.77 -35.65 -12.12
CA SER A 398 -11.27 -35.36 -13.46
C SER A 398 -10.13 -35.28 -14.48
N LYS A 399 -10.44 -35.58 -15.74
CA LYS A 399 -9.45 -35.50 -16.82
C LYS A 399 -8.89 -34.08 -16.95
N SER A 400 -9.76 -33.06 -16.88
CA SER A 400 -9.36 -31.65 -16.89
C SER A 400 -8.38 -31.29 -15.77
N THR A 401 -8.56 -31.85 -14.58
CA THR A 401 -7.66 -31.61 -13.45
C THR A 401 -6.30 -32.29 -13.63
N ARG A 402 -6.28 -33.50 -14.22
CA ARG A 402 -5.05 -34.18 -14.59
C ARG A 402 -4.30 -33.50 -15.74
N ASP A 403 -5.01 -32.90 -16.69
CA ASP A 403 -4.40 -32.17 -17.80
C ASP A 403 -3.83 -30.80 -17.35
N ARG A 404 -4.39 -30.20 -16.29
CA ARG A 404 -3.88 -28.96 -15.63
C ARG A 404 -2.62 -29.18 -14.77
N ASP A 405 -2.20 -30.41 -14.61
CA ASP A 405 -1.03 -30.82 -13.82
C ASP A 405 0.29 -30.22 -14.33
N ASP A 406 0.41 -30.03 -15.64
CA ASP A 406 1.62 -29.54 -16.29
C ASP A 406 1.78 -28.01 -16.21
N ASP A 407 0.79 -27.30 -15.67
CA ASP A 407 0.84 -25.87 -15.60
C ASP A 407 1.77 -25.37 -14.47
N GLU A 408 2.84 -24.63 -14.84
CA GLU A 408 3.77 -23.97 -13.89
C GLU A 408 3.04 -23.12 -12.81
N TRP A 409 1.79 -22.70 -13.05
CA TRP A 409 1.02 -21.90 -12.11
C TRP A 409 0.62 -22.67 -10.82
N VAL A 410 0.48 -24.00 -10.87
CA VAL A 410 0.16 -24.81 -9.68
C VAL A 410 1.28 -24.71 -8.63
N ARG A 411 2.52 -24.53 -9.11
CA ARG A 411 3.75 -24.45 -8.31
C ARG A 411 4.31 -23.04 -8.17
N LYS A 412 3.58 -22.03 -8.63
CA LYS A 412 4.00 -20.63 -8.54
C LYS A 412 4.39 -20.29 -7.10
N ASP A 413 5.56 -19.67 -6.94
CA ASP A 413 6.15 -19.18 -5.69
C ASP A 413 6.59 -20.25 -4.67
N ILE A 414 6.43 -21.55 -4.98
CA ILE A 414 6.96 -22.68 -4.17
C ILE A 414 8.32 -23.16 -4.71
N GLY A 415 8.71 -22.73 -5.91
CA GLY A 415 10.02 -22.97 -6.53
C GLY A 415 11.04 -21.84 -6.33
N PRO A 416 12.31 -22.03 -6.73
CA PRO A 416 13.34 -20.98 -6.67
C PRO A 416 12.95 -19.77 -7.54
N GLU A 417 13.10 -18.56 -7.00
CA GLU A 417 12.73 -17.27 -7.61
C GLU A 417 13.52 -17.04 -8.93
N LYS A 418 12.82 -16.84 -10.06
CA LYS A 418 13.44 -16.52 -11.36
C LYS A 418 13.66 -14.99 -11.47
N PRO A 419 14.85 -14.49 -11.87
CA PRO A 419 15.10 -13.06 -12.07
C PRO A 419 14.13 -12.34 -13.02
N ALA A 420 13.91 -11.04 -12.81
CA ALA A 420 13.00 -10.23 -13.64
C ALA A 420 13.41 -10.12 -15.12
N ASP A 421 14.70 -10.29 -15.44
CA ASP A 421 15.20 -10.28 -16.81
C ASP A 421 14.79 -11.54 -17.58
N ASP A 422 14.56 -12.66 -16.87
CA ASP A 422 14.00 -13.87 -17.45
C ASP A 422 12.53 -13.66 -17.87
N TRP A 423 11.82 -12.74 -17.19
CA TRP A 423 10.42 -12.43 -17.51
C TRP A 423 10.28 -11.60 -18.78
N GLU A 424 11.15 -10.60 -18.96
CA GLU A 424 11.20 -9.79 -20.18
C GLU A 424 11.50 -10.68 -21.39
N GLN A 425 12.51 -11.56 -21.27
CA GLN A 425 12.88 -12.47 -22.35
C GLN A 425 11.74 -13.45 -22.68
N GLN A 426 11.03 -14.00 -21.69
CA GLN A 426 9.87 -14.85 -21.93
C GLN A 426 8.73 -14.14 -22.67
N LEU A 427 8.48 -12.86 -22.33
CA LEU A 427 7.46 -12.07 -23.02
C LEU A 427 7.86 -11.79 -24.47
N LEU A 428 9.14 -11.53 -24.74
CA LEU A 428 9.68 -11.38 -26.09
C LEU A 428 9.55 -12.68 -26.89
N ASP A 429 9.96 -13.81 -26.31
CA ASP A 429 9.83 -15.12 -26.97
C ASP A 429 8.37 -15.44 -27.31
N ARG A 430 7.42 -15.09 -26.43
CA ARG A 430 5.98 -15.25 -26.71
C ARG A 430 5.48 -14.29 -27.78
N LEU A 431 5.99 -13.05 -27.80
CA LEU A 431 5.64 -12.06 -28.82
C LEU A 431 6.04 -12.52 -30.22
N ASP A 432 7.19 -13.19 -30.36
CA ASP A 432 7.66 -13.76 -31.61
C ASP A 432 6.76 -14.89 -32.15
N HIS A 433 6.08 -15.62 -31.24
CA HIS A 433 5.19 -16.72 -31.59
C HIS A 433 3.71 -16.33 -31.65
N ALA A 434 3.38 -15.08 -31.34
CA ALA A 434 2.00 -14.59 -31.28
C ALA A 434 1.37 -14.56 -32.68
N LYS A 435 0.18 -15.16 -32.80
CA LYS A 435 -0.46 -15.38 -34.12
C LYS A 435 -1.50 -14.31 -34.46
N THR A 436 -2.00 -13.60 -33.46
CA THR A 436 -3.08 -12.62 -33.63
C THR A 436 -2.63 -11.22 -33.22
N SER A 437 -3.23 -10.20 -33.84
CA SER A 437 -2.97 -8.79 -33.47
C SER A 437 -3.36 -8.53 -32.01
N ALA A 438 -4.50 -9.05 -31.54
CA ALA A 438 -4.93 -8.93 -30.15
C ALA A 438 -3.93 -9.55 -29.14
N GLU A 439 -3.35 -10.71 -29.46
CA GLU A 439 -2.32 -11.36 -28.63
C GLU A 439 -1.02 -10.53 -28.60
N ARG A 440 -0.60 -9.97 -29.75
CA ARG A 440 0.55 -9.07 -29.82
C ARG A 440 0.35 -7.80 -29.01
N ASP A 441 -0.83 -7.17 -29.13
CA ASP A 441 -1.17 -5.94 -28.40
C ASP A 441 -1.14 -6.17 -26.88
N GLN A 442 -1.65 -7.30 -26.42
CA GLN A 442 -1.59 -7.70 -25.01
C GLN A 442 -0.14 -7.91 -24.53
N LEU A 443 0.71 -8.57 -25.33
CA LEU A 443 2.12 -8.80 -24.99
C LEU A 443 2.95 -7.50 -25.01
N ASN A 444 2.70 -6.63 -25.99
CA ASN A 444 3.29 -5.29 -26.05
C ASN A 444 2.91 -4.46 -24.81
N LEU A 445 1.65 -4.50 -24.38
CA LEU A 445 1.21 -3.85 -23.14
C LEU A 445 1.95 -4.43 -21.92
N GLN A 446 2.08 -5.75 -21.81
CA GLN A 446 2.80 -6.37 -20.69
C GLN A 446 4.27 -5.95 -20.64
N LEU A 447 4.95 -5.89 -21.78
CA LEU A 447 6.33 -5.39 -21.89
C LEU A 447 6.42 -3.90 -21.50
N ALA A 448 5.50 -3.06 -22.00
CA ALA A 448 5.44 -1.65 -21.63
C ALA A 448 5.29 -1.46 -20.11
N LEU A 449 4.45 -2.27 -19.45
CA LEU A 449 4.26 -2.21 -17.99
C LEU A 449 5.52 -2.60 -17.22
N VAL A 450 6.24 -3.63 -17.66
CA VAL A 450 7.51 -4.06 -17.04
C VAL A 450 8.55 -2.94 -17.12
N LEU A 451 8.72 -2.34 -18.30
CA LEU A 451 9.66 -1.25 -18.52
C LEU A 451 9.25 0.04 -17.80
N ALA A 452 7.96 0.36 -17.77
CA ALA A 452 7.43 1.48 -17.00
C ALA A 452 7.73 1.33 -15.50
N GLY A 453 7.65 0.09 -14.98
CA GLY A 453 8.07 -0.26 -13.62
C GLY A 453 9.55 -0.02 -13.32
N ARG A 454 10.38 0.23 -14.35
CA ARG A 454 11.79 0.62 -14.23
C ARG A 454 12.03 2.11 -14.51
N ALA A 455 11.00 2.89 -14.85
CA ALA A 455 11.07 4.24 -15.41
C ALA A 455 11.81 4.32 -16.75
N ASP A 456 11.74 3.25 -17.54
CA ASP A 456 12.40 3.18 -18.85
C ASP A 456 11.52 3.73 -19.97
N LEU A 457 12.04 4.71 -20.72
CA LEU A 457 11.33 5.37 -21.81
C LEU A 457 11.03 4.44 -22.98
N HIS A 458 11.78 3.34 -23.12
CA HIS A 458 11.48 2.28 -24.10
C HIS A 458 10.10 1.62 -23.89
N ALA A 459 9.46 1.82 -22.73
CA ALA A 459 8.06 1.44 -22.53
C ALA A 459 7.14 2.05 -23.62
N ARG A 460 7.42 3.28 -24.08
CA ARG A 460 6.64 3.96 -25.12
C ARG A 460 6.75 3.25 -26.47
N ASP A 461 7.92 2.71 -26.80
CA ASP A 461 8.13 1.98 -28.06
C ASP A 461 7.20 0.76 -28.16
N TYR A 462 6.91 0.10 -27.03
CA TYR A 462 5.97 -1.01 -27.00
C TYR A 462 4.51 -0.55 -27.03
N VAL A 463 4.18 0.59 -26.42
CA VAL A 463 2.86 1.20 -26.58
C VAL A 463 2.61 1.61 -28.03
N ASP A 464 3.62 2.12 -28.73
CA ASP A 464 3.53 2.52 -30.15
C ASP A 464 3.23 1.32 -31.06
N LYS A 465 3.73 0.13 -30.70
CA LYS A 465 3.51 -1.15 -31.41
C LYS A 465 2.12 -1.78 -31.21
N ILE A 466 1.28 -1.23 -30.34
CA ILE A 466 -0.10 -1.70 -30.15
C ILE A 466 -0.92 -1.31 -31.39
N ASP A 467 -1.50 -2.28 -32.10
CA ASP A 467 -2.28 -2.06 -33.31
C ASP A 467 -3.62 -1.35 -32.99
N ASP A 468 -4.32 -1.76 -31.93
CA ASP A 468 -5.58 -1.14 -31.47
C ASP A 468 -5.35 0.31 -30.98
N THR A 469 -5.81 1.29 -31.76
CA THR A 469 -5.61 2.72 -31.48
C THR A 469 -6.30 3.19 -30.20
N ASP A 470 -7.48 2.66 -29.87
CA ASP A 470 -8.18 3.04 -28.65
C ASP A 470 -7.43 2.52 -27.44
N MET A 471 -6.95 1.27 -27.51
CA MET A 471 -6.07 0.68 -26.51
C MET A 471 -4.80 1.51 -26.34
N ARG A 472 -4.09 1.81 -27.43
CA ARG A 472 -2.85 2.61 -27.44
C ARG A 472 -3.04 4.00 -26.81
N ASN A 473 -4.10 4.71 -27.18
CA ASN A 473 -4.40 6.04 -26.65
C ASN A 473 -4.76 6.00 -25.16
N SER A 474 -5.47 4.97 -24.72
CA SER A 474 -5.82 4.80 -23.30
C SER A 474 -4.60 4.42 -22.42
N VAL A 475 -3.69 3.62 -22.97
CA VAL A 475 -2.52 3.08 -22.24
C VAL A 475 -1.40 4.11 -22.11
N ARG A 476 -1.19 4.96 -23.12
CA ARG A 476 -0.03 5.89 -23.14
C ARG A 476 0.04 6.81 -21.91
N PRO A 477 -1.03 7.53 -21.51
CA PRO A 477 -1.00 8.35 -20.29
C PRO A 477 -0.74 7.52 -19.03
N PHE A 478 -1.25 6.29 -18.96
CA PHE A 478 -1.04 5.39 -17.83
C PHE A 478 0.42 4.95 -17.70
N ILE A 479 1.08 4.67 -18.84
CA ILE A 479 2.50 4.31 -18.88
C ILE A 479 3.38 5.50 -18.50
N ASP A 480 3.10 6.70 -19.01
CA ASP A 480 3.82 7.92 -18.63
C ASP A 480 3.67 8.24 -17.14
N ALA A 481 2.46 8.12 -16.59
CA ALA A 481 2.23 8.25 -15.17
C ALA A 481 3.00 7.21 -14.33
N SER A 482 3.00 5.95 -14.77
CA SER A 482 3.71 4.85 -14.08
C SER A 482 5.21 5.09 -14.04
N MET A 483 5.79 5.55 -15.16
CA MET A 483 7.19 5.97 -15.22
C MET A 483 7.48 7.16 -14.30
N THR A 484 6.60 8.18 -14.28
CA THR A 484 6.73 9.37 -13.41
C THR A 484 6.79 8.96 -11.94
N LEU A 485 5.85 8.12 -11.47
CA LEU A 485 5.85 7.57 -10.11
C LEU A 485 7.16 6.85 -9.79
N ARG A 486 7.67 6.06 -10.74
CA ARG A 486 8.89 5.29 -10.54
C ARG A 486 10.13 6.18 -10.50
N ALA A 487 10.21 7.22 -11.34
CA ALA A 487 11.30 8.19 -11.33
C ALA A 487 11.37 8.95 -10.00
N VAL A 488 10.23 9.40 -9.46
CA VAL A 488 10.13 10.02 -8.12
C VAL A 488 10.60 9.04 -7.04
N SER A 489 10.13 7.79 -7.06
CA SER A 489 10.53 6.75 -6.11
C SER A 489 12.04 6.47 -6.13
N LYS A 490 12.67 6.49 -7.32
CA LYS A 490 14.11 6.33 -7.50
C LYS A 490 14.91 7.61 -7.25
N LYS A 491 14.24 8.75 -7.03
CA LYS A 491 14.84 10.09 -6.90
C LYS A 491 15.64 10.52 -8.15
N ASP A 492 15.23 10.05 -9.33
CA ASP A 492 15.86 10.39 -10.61
C ASP A 492 15.19 11.63 -11.21
N VAL A 493 15.72 12.80 -10.87
CA VAL A 493 15.14 14.10 -11.26
C VAL A 493 15.24 14.33 -12.76
N GLU A 494 16.35 13.93 -13.40
CA GLU A 494 16.51 14.15 -14.85
C GLU A 494 15.51 13.31 -15.64
N ARG A 495 15.38 12.02 -15.30
CA ARG A 495 14.38 11.16 -15.92
C ARG A 495 12.96 11.66 -15.67
N LEU A 496 12.67 12.12 -14.46
CA LEU A 496 11.37 12.71 -14.11
C LEU A 496 11.03 13.90 -15.03
N LEU A 497 11.96 14.85 -15.18
CA LEU A 497 11.73 16.06 -15.98
C LEU A 497 11.64 15.75 -17.47
N GLU A 498 12.39 14.77 -17.96
CA GLU A 498 12.27 14.27 -19.33
C GLU A 498 10.88 13.69 -19.60
N ILE A 499 10.36 12.86 -18.68
CA ILE A 499 9.00 12.29 -18.79
C ILE A 499 7.96 13.42 -18.76
N VAL A 500 8.06 14.38 -17.85
CA VAL A 500 7.09 15.48 -17.74
C VAL A 500 7.04 16.34 -19.02
N ARG A 501 8.20 16.56 -19.65
CA ARG A 501 8.30 17.34 -20.89
C ARG A 501 7.71 16.63 -22.10
N THR A 502 7.89 15.31 -22.18
CA THR A 502 7.62 14.53 -23.40
C THR A 502 6.39 13.63 -23.29
N GLY A 503 5.90 13.39 -22.07
CA GLY A 503 4.80 12.47 -21.79
C GLY A 503 3.43 13.13 -21.73
N GLU A 504 2.42 12.29 -21.83
CA GLU A 504 1.00 12.63 -21.76
C GLU A 504 0.51 12.60 -20.31
N LEU A 505 0.85 13.66 -19.58
CA LEU A 505 0.42 13.86 -18.20
C LEU A 505 -0.63 14.97 -18.10
N THR A 506 -1.59 14.82 -17.19
CA THR A 506 -2.57 15.87 -16.86
C THR A 506 -1.88 17.05 -16.15
N HIS A 507 -2.52 18.22 -16.13
CA HIS A 507 -1.99 19.39 -15.42
C HIS A 507 -1.73 19.12 -13.93
N MET A 508 -2.61 18.35 -13.28
CA MET A 508 -2.43 17.90 -11.90
C MET A 508 -1.17 17.03 -11.73
N GLN A 509 -0.99 16.04 -12.61
CA GLN A 509 0.17 15.15 -12.58
C GLN A 509 1.49 15.89 -12.85
N LYS A 510 1.49 16.84 -13.80
CA LYS A 510 2.65 17.70 -14.07
C LYS A 510 2.98 18.61 -12.88
N SER A 511 1.97 19.26 -12.30
CA SER A 511 2.15 20.11 -11.12
C SER A 511 2.76 19.33 -9.95
N TRP A 512 2.25 18.12 -9.71
CA TRP A 512 2.82 17.22 -8.72
C TRP A 512 4.27 16.82 -9.03
N ALA A 513 4.55 16.36 -10.26
CA ALA A 513 5.87 15.90 -10.66
C ALA A 513 6.92 17.01 -10.52
N TYR A 514 6.59 18.24 -10.95
CA TYR A 514 7.46 19.40 -10.74
C TYR A 514 7.65 19.73 -9.26
N SER A 515 6.60 19.64 -8.44
CA SER A 515 6.70 19.83 -6.98
C SER A 515 7.63 18.79 -6.34
N GLN A 516 7.54 17.51 -6.73
CA GLN A 516 8.45 16.47 -6.24
C GLN A 516 9.90 16.68 -6.72
N GLY A 517 10.09 17.08 -7.98
CA GLY A 517 11.41 17.45 -8.50
C GLY A 517 12.04 18.61 -7.72
N ALA A 518 11.26 19.65 -7.41
CA ALA A 518 11.70 20.76 -6.59
C ALA A 518 12.12 20.32 -5.18
N LYS A 519 11.36 19.43 -4.54
CA LYS A 519 11.72 18.86 -3.23
C LYS A 519 13.03 18.09 -3.27
N LEU A 520 13.24 17.28 -4.31
CA LEU A 520 14.48 16.51 -4.48
C LEU A 520 15.70 17.41 -4.69
N LEU A 521 15.54 18.56 -5.35
CA LEU A 521 16.60 19.53 -5.60
C LEU A 521 16.78 20.58 -4.50
N SER A 522 15.85 20.68 -3.55
CA SER A 522 15.79 21.75 -2.53
C SER A 522 17.11 21.98 -1.76
N LYS A 523 17.91 20.93 -1.56
CA LYS A 523 19.19 20.98 -0.84
C LYS A 523 20.42 21.09 -1.74
N THR A 524 20.31 20.79 -3.03
CA THR A 524 21.44 20.68 -3.95
C THR A 524 21.46 21.78 -5.01
N ASP A 525 20.30 22.20 -5.49
CA ASP A 525 20.14 23.21 -6.54
C ASP A 525 18.86 24.00 -6.29
N ARG A 526 19.00 25.02 -5.43
CA ARG A 526 17.87 25.81 -4.94
C ARG A 526 17.23 26.66 -6.03
N GLU A 527 18.03 27.20 -6.95
CA GLU A 527 17.55 28.03 -8.06
C GLU A 527 16.70 27.19 -9.01
N ARG A 528 17.20 26.01 -9.42
CA ARG A 528 16.41 25.10 -10.26
C ARG A 528 15.17 24.60 -9.53
N ALA A 529 15.27 24.31 -8.23
CA ALA A 529 14.09 23.93 -7.43
C ALA A 529 13.01 25.03 -7.47
N GLN A 530 13.39 26.30 -7.37
CA GLN A 530 12.46 27.43 -7.44
C GLN A 530 11.79 27.54 -8.82
N THR A 531 12.54 27.39 -9.91
CA THR A 531 11.98 27.33 -11.27
C THR A 531 10.97 26.19 -11.45
N LEU A 532 11.22 25.03 -10.82
CA LEU A 532 10.28 23.91 -10.83
C LEU A 532 9.00 24.22 -10.03
N ILE A 533 9.09 24.95 -8.91
CA ILE A 533 7.90 25.43 -8.18
C ILE A 533 7.05 26.36 -9.04
N GLU A 534 7.67 27.29 -9.78
CA GLU A 534 6.96 28.20 -10.67
C GLU A 534 6.26 27.45 -11.82
N SER A 535 6.94 26.43 -12.36
CA SER A 535 6.38 25.52 -13.36
C SER A 535 5.18 24.74 -12.78
N ALA A 536 5.32 24.22 -11.55
CA ALA A 536 4.25 23.52 -10.86
C ALA A 536 3.02 24.40 -10.61
N ALA A 537 3.23 25.65 -10.16
CA ALA A 537 2.16 26.63 -9.96
C ALA A 537 1.48 27.02 -11.27
N THR A 538 2.24 27.10 -12.36
CA THR A 538 1.71 27.37 -13.70
C THR A 538 0.78 26.26 -14.16
N GLU A 539 1.17 25.00 -14.00
CA GLU A 539 0.30 23.86 -14.31
C GLU A 539 -0.93 23.82 -13.38
N ALA A 540 -0.78 24.12 -12.09
CA ALA A 540 -1.91 24.18 -11.15
C ALA A 540 -2.97 25.22 -11.58
N ARG A 541 -2.54 26.38 -12.11
CA ARG A 541 -3.45 27.42 -12.61
C ARG A 541 -4.23 27.03 -13.87
N ARG A 542 -3.77 26.02 -14.62
CA ARG A 542 -4.46 25.51 -15.82
C ARG A 542 -5.59 24.54 -15.49
N ILE A 543 -5.66 24.06 -14.25
CA ILE A 543 -6.77 23.23 -13.78
C ILE A 543 -8.01 24.12 -13.61
N ASP A 544 -9.19 23.58 -13.93
CA ASP A 544 -10.44 24.31 -13.80
C ASP A 544 -10.67 24.83 -12.38
N THR A 545 -11.36 25.97 -12.25
CA THR A 545 -11.54 26.64 -10.95
C THR A 545 -12.43 25.85 -9.99
N SER A 546 -13.38 25.08 -10.52
CA SER A 546 -14.31 24.25 -9.75
C SER A 546 -13.76 22.85 -9.47
N ASP A 547 -12.69 22.45 -10.16
CA ASP A 547 -12.10 21.13 -10.05
C ASP A 547 -11.30 20.99 -8.74
N PRO A 548 -11.57 19.96 -7.91
CA PRO A 548 -10.85 19.72 -6.65
C PRO A 548 -9.36 19.43 -6.82
N ASP A 549 -8.88 19.09 -8.02
CA ASP A 549 -7.44 18.94 -8.29
C ASP A 549 -6.70 20.26 -8.25
N ARG A 550 -7.37 21.39 -8.49
CA ARG A 550 -6.74 22.71 -8.43
C ARG A 550 -6.25 23.06 -7.03
N PRO A 551 -7.08 23.04 -5.97
CA PRO A 551 -6.57 23.26 -4.61
C PRO A 551 -5.54 22.21 -4.20
N ARG A 552 -5.72 20.93 -4.55
CA ARG A 552 -4.71 19.88 -4.26
C ARG A 552 -3.35 20.23 -4.85
N ALA A 553 -3.31 20.65 -6.11
CA ALA A 553 -2.09 21.08 -6.78
C ALA A 553 -1.45 22.28 -6.06
N PHE A 554 -2.23 23.30 -5.70
CA PHE A 554 -1.71 24.45 -4.95
C PHE A 554 -1.17 24.08 -3.56
N PHE A 555 -1.87 23.22 -2.81
CA PHE A 555 -1.33 22.72 -1.54
C PHE A 555 -0.02 21.94 -1.74
N GLY A 556 0.07 21.12 -2.80
CA GLY A 556 1.31 20.43 -3.18
C GLY A 556 2.45 21.39 -3.47
N VAL A 557 2.17 22.45 -4.24
CA VAL A 557 3.11 23.54 -4.55
C VAL A 557 3.56 24.27 -3.29
N THR A 558 2.63 24.67 -2.40
CA THR A 558 2.97 25.38 -1.16
C THR A 558 3.79 24.50 -0.21
N ASN A 559 3.47 23.21 -0.09
CA ASN A 559 4.27 22.25 0.69
C ASN A 559 5.70 22.10 0.14
N ALA A 560 5.87 22.06 -1.18
CA ALA A 560 7.19 22.01 -1.80
C ALA A 560 7.96 23.34 -1.64
N LEU A 561 7.28 24.47 -1.79
CA LEU A 561 7.84 25.80 -1.58
C LEU A 561 8.26 26.01 -0.13
N PHE A 562 7.51 25.51 0.84
CA PHE A 562 7.87 25.64 2.26
C PHE A 562 9.25 25.03 2.57
N LEU A 563 9.62 23.92 1.92
CA LEU A 563 10.94 23.31 2.09
C LEU A 563 12.09 24.12 1.45
N ILE A 564 11.75 25.02 0.54
CA ILE A 564 12.69 25.87 -0.18
C ILE A 564 12.67 27.24 0.50
N ASP A 565 11.63 28.02 0.30
CA ASP A 565 11.46 29.38 0.83
C ASP A 565 10.18 29.48 1.66
N HIS A 566 10.37 29.41 2.98
CA HIS A 566 9.31 29.48 3.98
C HIS A 566 8.51 30.79 3.88
N LYS A 567 9.18 31.92 3.64
CA LYS A 567 8.51 33.24 3.57
C LYS A 567 7.61 33.31 2.34
N SER A 568 8.07 32.81 1.20
CA SER A 568 7.26 32.75 -0.02
C SER A 568 6.09 31.77 0.12
N ALA A 569 6.26 30.66 0.85
CA ALA A 569 5.15 29.74 1.14
C ALA A 569 4.01 30.43 1.92
N TRP A 570 4.34 31.24 2.92
CA TRP A 570 3.37 32.07 3.66
C TRP A 570 2.62 33.07 2.78
N GLN A 571 3.18 33.49 1.65
CA GLN A 571 2.53 34.40 0.70
C GLN A 571 1.67 33.63 -0.32
N GLN A 572 2.10 32.43 -0.71
CA GLN A 572 1.40 31.63 -1.73
C GLN A 572 0.24 30.80 -1.18
N ILE A 573 0.15 30.58 0.14
CA ILE A 573 -0.97 29.84 0.74
C ILE A 573 -2.34 30.46 0.43
N ASP A 574 -2.41 31.78 0.23
CA ASP A 574 -3.65 32.46 -0.11
C ASP A 574 -4.24 31.99 -1.44
N ASP A 575 -3.39 31.60 -2.41
CA ASP A 575 -3.84 31.01 -3.67
C ASP A 575 -4.46 29.62 -3.45
N ALA A 576 -3.87 28.81 -2.56
CA ALA A 576 -4.41 27.51 -2.18
C ALA A 576 -5.75 27.63 -1.44
N ILE A 577 -5.86 28.56 -0.48
CA ILE A 577 -7.10 28.84 0.24
C ILE A 577 -8.19 29.34 -0.71
N ARG A 578 -7.85 30.24 -1.65
CA ARG A 578 -8.78 30.71 -2.67
C ARG A 578 -9.26 29.58 -3.56
N ALA A 579 -8.36 28.73 -4.05
CA ALA A 579 -8.72 27.57 -4.84
C ALA A 579 -9.63 26.60 -4.06
N ALA A 580 -9.33 26.35 -2.78
CA ALA A 580 -10.12 25.47 -1.93
C ALA A 580 -11.55 25.98 -1.74
N ASN A 581 -11.70 27.29 -1.56
CA ASN A 581 -12.99 27.95 -1.43
C ASN A 581 -13.82 27.96 -2.74
N SER A 582 -13.18 27.74 -3.89
CA SER A 582 -13.85 27.72 -5.20
C SER A 582 -14.30 26.33 -5.67
N ALA A 583 -13.75 25.25 -5.13
CA ALA A 583 -13.99 23.88 -5.62
C ALA A 583 -14.89 23.07 -4.68
N ASP A 584 -16.20 23.00 -4.90
CA ASP A 584 -17.23 22.46 -3.97
C ASP A 584 -16.95 21.07 -3.41
N SER A 585 -16.34 20.20 -4.20
CA SER A 585 -16.01 18.83 -3.83
C SER A 585 -14.68 18.67 -3.09
N PHE A 586 -13.93 19.75 -2.85
CA PHE A 586 -12.65 19.69 -2.13
C PHE A 586 -12.86 19.55 -0.61
N SER A 587 -12.45 18.41 -0.07
CA SER A 587 -12.55 18.08 1.35
C SER A 587 -11.34 18.50 2.19
N GLY A 588 -10.17 18.68 1.56
CA GLY A 588 -8.91 18.97 2.23
C GLY A 588 -8.11 17.77 2.75
N GLU A 589 -8.60 16.54 2.56
CA GLU A 589 -7.99 15.30 3.12
C GLU A 589 -7.95 14.13 2.14
N ASP A 590 -8.21 14.40 0.86
CA ASP A 590 -8.27 13.38 -0.19
C ASP A 590 -7.11 13.55 -1.17
N GLY A 591 -5.91 13.76 -0.63
CA GLY A 591 -4.67 13.85 -1.38
C GLY A 591 -4.30 12.50 -1.99
N GLU A 592 -4.81 12.21 -3.17
CA GLU A 592 -4.43 11.04 -3.96
C GLU A 592 -4.18 11.41 -5.42
N LEU A 593 -3.32 10.63 -6.06
CA LEU A 593 -3.22 10.57 -7.51
C LEU A 593 -3.77 9.23 -7.97
N ALA A 594 -4.85 9.29 -8.73
CA ALA A 594 -5.43 8.12 -9.39
C ALA A 594 -4.92 8.04 -10.83
N PHE A 595 -4.49 6.84 -11.21
CA PHE A 595 -4.10 6.48 -12.57
C PHE A 595 -4.89 5.25 -12.96
N GLY A 596 -5.67 5.33 -14.02
CA GLY A 596 -6.52 4.23 -14.45
C GLY A 596 -6.46 4.06 -15.95
N VAL A 597 -6.36 2.83 -16.40
CA VAL A 597 -6.66 2.45 -17.77
C VAL A 597 -7.55 1.22 -17.78
N ARG A 598 -8.52 1.21 -18.69
CA ARG A 598 -9.38 0.07 -18.95
C ARG A 598 -9.21 -0.31 -20.42
N VAL A 599 -8.79 -1.55 -20.65
CA VAL A 599 -8.68 -2.15 -21.98
C VAL A 599 -9.56 -3.40 -22.01
N LYS A 600 -9.86 -3.94 -23.20
CA LYS A 600 -10.73 -5.13 -23.32
C LYS A 600 -10.20 -6.28 -22.45
N GLY A 601 -10.97 -6.67 -21.44
CA GLY A 601 -10.62 -7.76 -20.51
C GLY A 601 -9.62 -7.42 -19.41
N MET A 602 -9.11 -6.18 -19.30
CA MET A 602 -8.19 -5.77 -18.24
C MET A 602 -8.47 -4.37 -17.70
N HIS A 603 -8.33 -4.23 -16.39
CA HIS A 603 -8.39 -2.93 -15.72
C HIS A 603 -7.14 -2.76 -14.88
N PHE A 604 -6.37 -1.72 -15.18
CA PHE A 604 -5.22 -1.32 -14.40
C PHE A 604 -5.57 -0.02 -13.70
N GLY A 605 -5.70 -0.07 -12.38
CA GLY A 605 -5.92 1.10 -11.54
C GLY A 605 -4.82 1.17 -10.50
N ARG A 606 -4.25 2.36 -10.32
CA ARG A 606 -3.32 2.65 -9.24
C ARG A 606 -3.69 3.98 -8.62
N ASN A 607 -4.04 3.94 -7.34
CA ASN A 607 -4.13 5.14 -6.53
C ASN A 607 -2.84 5.24 -5.70
N SER A 608 -2.23 6.42 -5.70
CA SER A 608 -1.08 6.72 -4.86
C SER A 608 -1.47 7.82 -3.89
N PRO A 609 -1.37 7.62 -2.56
CA PRO A 609 -1.56 8.70 -1.62
C PRO A 609 -0.47 9.76 -1.83
N VAL A 610 -0.86 11.03 -1.78
CA VAL A 610 0.02 12.19 -1.88
C VAL A 610 -0.35 13.15 -0.74
N PRO A 611 0.24 12.94 0.46
CA PRO A 611 -0.08 13.76 1.64
C PRO A 611 0.16 15.26 1.45
N ASP A 612 0.99 15.64 0.47
CA ASP A 612 1.28 17.04 0.14
C ASP A 612 0.07 17.80 -0.42
N PHE A 613 -0.95 17.09 -0.90
CA PHE A 613 -2.20 17.71 -1.37
C PHE A 613 -3.18 18.00 -0.23
N ASP A 614 -2.96 17.40 0.93
CA ASP A 614 -3.81 17.60 2.08
C ASP A 614 -3.50 18.93 2.76
N VAL A 615 -4.55 19.53 3.32
CA VAL A 615 -4.46 20.80 4.04
C VAL A 615 -3.62 20.65 5.32
N GLY A 616 -3.71 19.49 5.98
CA GLY A 616 -3.11 19.29 7.30
C GLY A 616 -1.59 19.48 7.35
N GLY A 617 -0.86 19.01 6.32
CA GLY A 617 0.60 19.05 6.32
C GLY A 617 1.16 20.47 6.44
N ILE A 618 0.70 21.38 5.57
CA ILE A 618 1.21 22.75 5.54
C ILE A 618 0.76 23.56 6.76
N PHE A 619 -0.46 23.35 7.25
CA PHE A 619 -0.97 24.07 8.42
C PHE A 619 -0.30 23.63 9.72
N ALA A 620 0.08 22.35 9.85
CA ALA A 620 0.92 21.89 10.95
C ALA A 620 2.31 22.55 10.92
N ALA A 621 2.92 22.66 9.73
CA ALA A 621 4.21 23.30 9.53
C ALA A 621 4.17 24.80 9.85
N PHE A 622 3.15 25.51 9.38
CA PHE A 622 2.92 26.92 9.70
C PHE A 622 2.67 27.15 11.20
N ALA A 623 1.89 26.29 11.86
CA ALA A 623 1.66 26.40 13.30
C ALA A 623 2.93 26.20 14.14
N ALA A 624 3.89 25.42 13.63
CA ALA A 624 5.19 25.24 14.30
C ALA A 624 6.04 26.53 14.25
N GLU A 625 5.89 27.35 13.22
CA GLU A 625 6.57 28.65 13.10
C GLU A 625 5.80 29.77 13.81
N ASP A 626 4.52 29.92 13.48
CA ASP A 626 3.63 30.97 13.97
C ASP A 626 2.21 30.43 14.14
N TYR A 627 1.91 30.04 15.39
CA TYR A 627 0.64 29.47 15.78
C TYR A 627 -0.55 30.40 15.50
N GLU A 628 -0.44 31.68 15.86
CA GLU A 628 -1.55 32.63 15.75
C GLU A 628 -1.87 32.90 14.28
N ARG A 629 -0.84 33.13 13.47
CA ARG A 629 -1.01 33.34 12.03
C ARG A 629 -1.57 32.12 11.32
N ALA A 630 -1.18 30.90 11.73
CA ALA A 630 -1.74 29.68 11.17
C ALA A 630 -3.24 29.52 11.51
N VAL A 631 -3.65 29.88 12.74
CA VAL A 631 -5.07 29.90 13.14
C VAL A 631 -5.86 30.93 12.31
N GLU A 632 -5.29 32.11 12.05
CA GLU A 632 -5.92 33.12 11.20
C GLU A 632 -6.11 32.63 9.76
N LEU A 633 -5.10 32.01 9.16
CA LEU A 633 -5.20 31.43 7.82
C LEU A 633 -6.27 30.33 7.75
N ALA A 634 -6.37 29.48 8.78
CA ALA A 634 -7.35 28.39 8.81
C ALA A 634 -8.79 28.93 8.81
N ARG A 635 -9.03 30.09 9.41
CA ARG A 635 -10.34 30.79 9.36
C ARG A 635 -10.69 31.28 7.96
N GLY A 636 -9.70 31.45 7.07
CA GLY A 636 -9.91 31.80 5.66
C GLY A 636 -10.53 30.66 4.83
N LEU A 637 -10.47 29.41 5.30
CA LEU A 637 -11.15 28.27 4.69
C LEU A 637 -12.64 28.33 5.06
N ARG A 638 -13.49 28.52 4.05
CA ARG A 638 -14.93 28.75 4.24
C ARG A 638 -15.72 27.47 4.43
N ARG A 639 -15.23 26.35 3.90
CA ARG A 639 -15.91 25.06 3.99
C ARG A 639 -15.50 24.31 5.24
N ASP A 640 -16.47 23.60 5.81
CA ASP A 640 -16.35 22.88 7.07
C ASP A 640 -15.18 21.90 7.07
N SER A 641 -15.11 21.03 6.06
CA SER A 641 -14.08 19.97 5.98
C SER A 641 -12.65 20.53 5.95
N PRO A 642 -12.21 21.32 4.95
CA PRO A 642 -10.83 21.80 4.91
C PRO A 642 -10.47 22.68 6.12
N ARG A 643 -11.42 23.48 6.63
CA ARG A 643 -11.22 24.29 7.84
C ARG A 643 -10.99 23.43 9.08
N ALA A 644 -11.78 22.38 9.25
CA ALA A 644 -11.63 21.43 10.35
C ALA A 644 -10.28 20.71 10.26
N SER A 645 -9.88 20.25 9.07
CA SER A 645 -8.58 19.59 8.83
C SER A 645 -7.40 20.51 9.18
N ALA A 646 -7.43 21.77 8.74
CA ALA A 646 -6.41 22.76 9.11
C ALA A 646 -6.36 22.98 10.62
N THR A 647 -7.51 23.18 11.25
CA THR A 647 -7.64 23.46 12.69
C THR A 647 -7.12 22.30 13.54
N ILE A 648 -7.47 21.06 13.18
CA ILE A 648 -6.99 19.84 13.82
C ILE A 648 -5.47 19.73 13.69
N ALA A 649 -4.92 19.98 12.50
CA ALA A 649 -3.49 19.91 12.25
C ALA A 649 -2.69 20.94 13.06
N ILE A 650 -3.19 22.18 13.15
CA ILE A 650 -2.62 23.25 13.98
C ILE A 650 -2.61 22.85 15.46
N ALA A 651 -3.74 22.36 15.98
CA ALA A 651 -3.83 21.99 17.38
C ALA A 651 -2.91 20.79 17.71
N ARG A 652 -2.87 19.79 16.82
CA ARG A 652 -2.03 18.60 16.97
C ARG A 652 -0.55 18.96 17.02
N SER A 653 -0.06 19.85 16.16
CA SER A 653 1.36 20.22 16.11
C SER A 653 1.88 20.81 17.44
N VAL A 654 1.02 21.55 18.17
CA VAL A 654 1.35 22.15 19.47
C VAL A 654 1.23 21.14 20.63
N LEU A 655 0.20 20.29 20.58
CA LEU A 655 -0.05 19.29 21.63
C LEU A 655 1.01 18.18 21.63
N GLU A 656 1.48 17.75 20.45
CA GLU A 656 2.45 16.66 20.30
C GLU A 656 3.92 17.10 20.44
N GLN A 657 4.21 18.41 20.45
CA GLN A 657 5.57 19.01 20.45
C GLN A 657 6.48 18.65 21.65
N LYS A 658 6.06 17.77 22.58
CA LYS A 658 6.87 17.26 23.71
C LYS A 658 7.09 15.73 23.74
N LYS A 659 6.68 14.96 22.72
CA LYS A 659 6.87 13.49 22.74
C LYS A 659 8.25 12.99 22.27
N ASN A 660 9.21 13.87 21.97
CA ASN A 660 10.59 13.51 21.61
C ASN A 660 11.62 14.09 22.57
#